data_AF-A0A1F1E364-F1
#
_entry.id   AF-A0A1F1E364-F1
#
_cell.length_a   1.000
_cell.length_b   1.000
_cell.length_c   1.000
_cell.angle_alpha   90.00
_cell.angle_beta   90.00
_cell.angle_gamma   90.00
#
_symmetry.space_group_name_H-M   'P 1'
#
loop_
_entity.id
_entity.type
_entity.pdbx_description
1 polymer ?
#
loop_
_entity_poly.entity_id
_entity_poly.type
_entity_poly.pdbx_seq_one_letter_code
_entity_poly.pdbx_strand_id
1 'polypeptide(L)'
;MNHNTKHLFLSFSCLLALFGLFSCDKTVSISDPESTSLSPERAFTLSVAPPMSGSTRSIVRDLNSDDILLKWEKDAFAIRLVYHQQGVLVDGGMVAPTSVSTDGMGATVDFTVPQTIDIDAPFDLYAVIGRNVVVRNGKILMAVDAHTMYELTETSSNEDQLLPMFCEIKGITSKDRSLKGHFEHLGSVASIVVKNSSDKPLTLSGFAMVPKDLSQPFYETGLLPFVGNGDLPYIDLLDRQSEPVMIRTKVTYPVYSIAPGEVSYGGFWFRPTSETCPESYLVAYDADTKQSIHSTETKAERAGLAIGKAYYVYAEWDGSELKFLDEEPVAPLPEDQSFIEISTSKKAGEVIKLNIDAFVNDRRHVWIDLNNNGKRERGEYVTTFTDDKKSQVTEWRLQSSTFRIYGEVSDLVAINQGITSLNARKARSLESLTVDMNEIKTLDLSQCQALSFLSANTCSTETLTLPESGDLQELYIAENDLKELTIPRAGLFAIDVSGNKALERLSMTSGGYPSLMIVNVSDCHLSKSSLESVYDSVRQPTIPKRYSWMYTIYSYGNPGSKKADYMIAVDKGWTVYQTSDETPDTTPLAPDTPDEPTELPLPALAYVAEYNLMPDGTFNTTQKWSQQEYLSYDEVTHMTLPEGYHLPSRAEFSAIFPMNKFKVYFNQNSIKRDQTEEIQLSQSESPREFKSDYYSTDQLVAYGLRYKDDTNEYLSAWRYEHVYTETADGDTDEEYLRVTARPLPATFNGEVEDIATPDFWSSNTEQDVVRIFPAAGFFAPVEVKPYYDHDGYFLTSTKYNKNKMYTADFTRGMVHVGSGGLLTDSFTIRLFKDR
;
A
#
# COMPACT_ATOMS: atom_id res chain seq x y z
N MET A 1 71.49 -14.42 42.37
CA MET A 1 70.67 -15.20 41.42
C MET A 1 69.23 -14.71 41.60
N ASN A 2 68.88 -13.47 41.21
CA ASN A 2 68.73 -12.90 39.85
C ASN A 2 67.51 -13.51 39.13
N HIS A 3 66.45 -12.76 38.77
CA HIS A 3 66.22 -11.30 38.88
C HIS A 3 64.76 -10.93 39.19
N ASN A 4 64.61 -9.82 39.96
CA ASN A 4 63.67 -8.69 39.82
C ASN A 4 62.19 -8.93 39.41
N THR A 5 61.15 -8.42 40.09
CA THR A 5 61.00 -7.67 41.38
C THR A 5 59.56 -7.87 41.90
N LYS A 6 59.30 -7.72 43.21
CA LYS A 6 57.98 -7.96 43.86
C LYS A 6 57.23 -6.67 44.25
N HIS A 7 55.89 -6.70 44.20
CA HIS A 7 54.93 -6.07 45.14
C HIS A 7 53.57 -6.82 45.02
N LEU A 8 52.78 -7.21 46.03
CA LEU A 8 52.79 -7.13 47.51
C LEU A 8 51.81 -6.13 48.19
N PHE A 9 50.52 -6.53 48.19
CA PHE A 9 49.49 -6.44 49.26
C PHE A 9 48.96 -5.11 49.89
N LEU A 10 47.62 -5.03 49.87
CA LEU A 10 46.66 -4.55 50.90
C LEU A 10 46.32 -3.04 51.12
N SER A 11 45.00 -2.77 50.97
CA SER A 11 44.13 -1.85 51.73
C SER A 11 44.47 -0.36 51.97
N PHE A 12 43.64 0.50 51.36
CA PHE A 12 42.76 1.51 51.99
C PHE A 12 43.33 2.64 52.90
N SER A 13 42.80 3.85 52.66
CA SER A 13 42.77 5.06 53.53
C SER A 13 43.86 6.14 53.38
N CYS A 14 43.38 7.33 52.96
CA CYS A 14 43.74 8.68 53.45
C CYS A 14 45.02 9.43 52.98
N LEU A 15 44.77 10.35 52.03
CA LEU A 15 45.01 11.81 52.11
C LEU A 15 46.39 12.44 51.79
N LEU A 16 46.31 13.62 51.12
CA LEU A 16 47.36 14.63 50.83
C LEU A 16 48.50 14.18 49.87
N ALA A 17 48.99 14.96 48.89
CA ALA A 17 48.62 16.24 48.24
C ALA A 17 49.40 16.31 46.87
N LEU A 18 49.63 17.40 46.10
CA LEU A 18 49.43 18.86 46.24
C LEU A 18 49.48 19.58 44.85
N PHE A 19 48.33 20.01 44.30
CA PHE A 19 48.10 20.97 43.18
C PHE A 19 48.75 20.75 41.78
N GLY A 20 48.00 21.00 40.68
CA GLY A 20 48.54 20.83 39.31
C GLY A 20 47.75 21.20 38.04
N LEU A 21 46.64 21.97 38.07
CA LEU A 21 45.96 22.63 36.91
C LEU A 21 45.30 21.79 35.77
N PHE A 22 44.10 22.24 35.37
CA PHE A 22 43.36 22.06 34.09
C PHE A 22 43.31 20.71 33.32
N SER A 23 42.18 20.01 33.43
CA SER A 23 41.13 20.01 32.38
C SER A 23 39.75 19.84 33.03
N CYS A 24 38.65 20.15 32.32
CA CYS A 24 37.28 20.08 32.83
C CYS A 24 36.33 19.37 31.85
N ASP A 25 36.69 18.15 31.44
CA ASP A 25 35.90 17.33 30.53
C ASP A 25 34.74 16.64 31.27
N LYS A 26 33.66 17.38 31.52
CA LYS A 26 32.34 16.81 31.79
C LYS A 26 31.65 16.50 30.45
N THR A 27 32.02 15.38 29.84
CA THR A 27 31.16 14.72 28.86
C THR A 27 29.88 14.27 29.54
N VAL A 28 28.78 15.01 29.34
CA VAL A 28 27.44 14.53 29.69
C VAL A 28 27.11 13.42 28.71
N SER A 29 27.03 12.18 29.19
CA SER A 29 26.55 11.06 28.41
C SER A 29 25.10 11.30 28.01
N ILE A 30 24.83 11.32 26.70
CA ILE A 30 23.47 11.21 26.18
C ILE A 30 22.98 9.82 26.56
N SER A 31 21.95 9.74 27.40
CA SER A 31 21.22 8.49 27.64
C SER A 31 20.27 8.24 26.48
N ASP A 32 20.19 7.00 26.02
CA ASP A 32 19.11 6.57 25.12
C ASP A 32 17.73 6.88 25.75
N PRO A 33 16.71 7.16 24.94
CA PRO A 33 15.37 7.41 25.45
C PRO A 33 14.82 6.13 26.10
N GLU A 34 14.67 6.14 27.43
CA GLU A 34 14.00 5.07 28.16
C GLU A 34 12.59 4.84 27.59
N SER A 35 12.23 3.57 27.36
CA SER A 35 10.87 3.15 27.01
C SER A 35 9.93 3.26 28.21
N THR A 36 9.77 4.49 28.72
CA THR A 36 8.91 4.78 29.88
C THR A 36 7.47 4.39 29.59
N SER A 37 6.96 3.40 30.31
CA SER A 37 5.53 3.11 30.38
C SER A 37 4.79 4.37 30.83
N LEU A 38 3.74 4.75 30.12
CA LEU A 38 2.87 5.90 30.42
C LEU A 38 2.50 5.96 31.91
N SER A 39 3.14 6.83 32.68
CA SER A 39 2.62 7.24 33.98
C SER A 39 1.45 8.21 33.72
N PRO A 40 0.20 7.91 34.11
CA PRO A 40 -0.96 8.73 33.75
C PRO A 40 -0.84 10.20 34.18
N GLU A 41 -0.08 10.46 35.25
CA GLU A 41 0.19 11.78 35.82
C GLU A 41 1.16 12.64 34.98
N ARG A 42 1.77 12.12 33.91
CA ARG A 42 2.65 12.86 32.98
C ARG A 42 2.20 12.80 31.51
N ALA A 43 1.05 12.19 31.22
CA ALA A 43 0.45 12.23 29.88
C ALA A 43 -0.22 13.59 29.61
N PHE A 44 -0.08 14.08 28.38
CA PHE A 44 -0.71 15.30 27.86
C PHE A 44 -1.09 15.10 26.38
N THR A 45 -2.17 15.76 25.94
CA THR A 45 -2.61 15.80 24.55
C THR A 45 -2.47 17.22 24.02
N LEU A 46 -1.76 17.41 22.92
CA LEU A 46 -1.76 18.65 22.15
C LEU A 46 -2.74 18.52 20.97
N SER A 47 -3.81 19.30 20.99
CA SER A 47 -4.70 19.47 19.83
C SER A 47 -4.22 20.64 18.98
N VAL A 48 -3.95 20.42 17.70
CA VAL A 48 -3.46 21.43 16.78
C VAL A 48 -4.46 21.68 15.64
N ALA A 49 -4.80 22.95 15.46
CA ALA A 49 -5.52 23.46 14.30
C ALA A 49 -4.52 23.72 13.14
N PRO A 50 -4.98 24.01 11.91
CA PRO A 50 -4.07 24.27 10.82
C PRO A 50 -3.44 25.67 10.98
N PRO A 51 -2.13 25.85 10.67
CA PRO A 51 -1.47 27.17 10.69
C PRO A 51 -2.26 28.17 9.84
N MET A 52 -2.31 29.47 10.17
CA MET A 52 -3.40 30.40 9.80
C MET A 52 -3.84 30.52 8.30
N SER A 53 -4.94 31.24 8.06
CA SER A 53 -5.78 31.14 6.86
C SER A 53 -5.19 31.65 5.54
N GLY A 54 -5.45 30.91 4.45
CA GLY A 54 -5.74 31.48 3.13
C GLY A 54 -4.54 32.04 2.34
N SER A 55 -3.38 31.36 2.37
CA SER A 55 -2.29 31.60 1.40
C SER A 55 -1.25 30.47 1.33
N THR A 56 -0.88 29.83 2.45
CA THR A 56 0.28 28.90 2.45
C THR A 56 0.27 27.94 3.60
N ARG A 57 0.31 26.65 3.29
CA ARG A 57 0.25 25.53 4.20
C ARG A 57 0.77 24.27 3.41
N SER A 58 1.68 23.42 3.92
CA SER A 58 2.29 22.23 3.24
C SER A 58 2.84 22.43 1.80
N ILE A 59 3.15 21.31 1.13
CA ILE A 59 3.78 21.17 -0.19
C ILE A 59 2.71 20.79 -1.25
N VAL A 60 1.52 20.31 -0.84
CA VAL A 60 0.37 20.08 -1.74
C VAL A 60 -0.23 21.40 -2.22
N ARG A 61 -0.11 21.69 -3.53
CA ARG A 61 -0.90 22.72 -4.20
C ARG A 61 -2.35 22.24 -4.39
N ASP A 62 -3.33 23.10 -4.10
CA ASP A 62 -4.67 22.93 -4.65
C ASP A 62 -4.70 23.46 -6.10
N LEU A 63 -4.91 22.59 -7.09
CA LEU A 63 -5.01 23.01 -8.50
C LEU A 63 -6.26 23.87 -8.78
N ASN A 64 -7.23 23.90 -7.86
CA ASN A 64 -8.39 24.78 -7.93
C ASN A 64 -8.18 26.14 -7.21
N SER A 65 -7.06 26.36 -6.52
CA SER A 65 -6.77 27.60 -5.80
C SER A 65 -5.36 28.18 -6.05
N ASP A 66 -5.11 29.35 -5.49
CA ASP A 66 -3.77 29.92 -5.24
C ASP A 66 -3.33 29.64 -3.78
N ASP A 67 -4.05 28.73 -3.10
CA ASP A 67 -3.69 28.21 -1.79
C ASP A 67 -2.84 26.94 -1.93
N ILE A 68 -1.75 26.91 -1.17
CA ILE A 68 -1.06 25.66 -0.82
C ILE A 68 -1.67 25.18 0.51
N LEU A 69 -1.99 23.89 0.66
CA LEU A 69 -2.79 23.34 1.78
C LEU A 69 -2.05 22.36 2.72
N LEU A 70 -1.95 22.68 4.03
CA LEU A 70 -1.40 21.81 5.08
C LEU A 70 -2.49 20.95 5.65
N LYS A 71 -2.58 19.78 5.03
CA LYS A 71 -3.13 18.60 5.63
C LYS A 71 -2.07 18.06 6.59
N TRP A 72 -2.47 17.86 7.85
CA TRP A 72 -1.81 16.92 8.74
C TRP A 72 -1.95 15.53 8.15
N GLU A 73 -0.89 14.75 8.22
CA GLU A 73 -0.84 13.38 7.73
C GLU A 73 -0.21 12.53 8.84
N LYS A 74 -0.88 11.44 9.20
CA LYS A 74 -0.57 10.70 10.43
C LYS A 74 0.85 10.14 10.44
N ASP A 75 1.28 9.63 9.28
CA ASP A 75 2.50 8.86 9.14
C ASP A 75 3.63 9.65 8.43
N ALA A 76 3.36 10.90 8.01
CA ALA A 76 4.27 11.67 7.17
C ALA A 76 5.38 12.40 7.94
N PHE A 77 5.09 13.06 9.06
CA PHE A 77 6.12 13.85 9.77
C PHE A 77 5.98 13.84 11.28
N ALA A 78 7.13 13.79 11.96
CA ALA A 78 7.22 13.95 13.40
C ALA A 78 7.47 15.41 13.79
N ILE A 79 6.99 15.76 14.98
CA ILE A 79 7.16 17.07 15.64
C ILE A 79 8.19 16.89 16.75
N ARG A 80 9.21 17.75 16.81
CA ARG A 80 10.13 17.78 17.96
C ARG A 80 9.49 18.56 19.09
N LEU A 81 9.40 17.98 20.28
CA LEU A 81 8.99 18.69 21.49
C LEU A 81 10.23 19.17 22.24
N VAL A 82 10.24 20.43 22.66
CA VAL A 82 11.29 21.01 23.51
C VAL A 82 10.65 21.74 24.67
N TYR A 83 11.01 21.36 25.89
CA TYR A 83 10.49 21.96 27.11
C TYR A 83 11.45 23.03 27.62
N HIS A 84 10.90 24.12 28.14
CA HIS A 84 11.65 25.18 28.79
C HIS A 84 11.15 25.39 30.22
N GLN A 85 12.04 25.28 31.20
CA GLN A 85 11.72 25.51 32.60
C GLN A 85 12.90 26.15 33.33
N GLN A 86 12.67 27.28 33.99
CA GLN A 86 13.66 28.00 34.80
C GLN A 86 14.99 28.32 34.08
N GLY A 87 14.97 28.53 32.76
CA GLY A 87 16.16 28.79 31.93
C GLY A 87 16.90 27.53 31.46
N VAL A 88 16.37 26.34 31.75
CA VAL A 88 16.87 25.06 31.24
C VAL A 88 15.99 24.63 30.06
N LEU A 89 16.64 24.12 29.00
CA LEU A 89 15.96 23.44 27.89
C LEU A 89 16.13 21.92 28.01
N VAL A 90 15.05 21.20 27.72
CA VAL A 90 15.03 19.72 27.63
C VAL A 90 14.44 19.34 26.27
N ASP A 91 15.22 18.65 25.45
CA ASP A 91 14.71 18.02 24.23
C ASP A 91 13.86 16.81 24.62
N GLY A 92 12.59 16.81 24.21
CA GLY A 92 11.61 15.75 24.45
C GLY A 92 11.60 14.67 23.37
N GLY A 93 12.42 14.79 22.33
CA GLY A 93 12.40 13.91 21.18
C GLY A 93 11.30 14.23 20.17
N MET A 94 11.05 13.28 19.28
CA MET A 94 10.11 13.37 18.17
C MET A 94 8.82 12.61 18.47
N VAL A 95 7.66 13.20 18.16
CA VAL A 95 6.33 12.59 18.29
C VAL A 95 5.53 12.72 16.99
N ALA A 96 4.76 11.70 16.63
CA ALA A 96 3.85 11.73 15.48
C ALA A 96 2.40 12.06 15.90
N PRO A 97 1.54 12.53 14.99
CA PRO A 97 0.10 12.63 15.23
C PRO A 97 -0.52 11.28 15.64
N THR A 98 -1.28 11.27 16.73
CA THR A 98 -2.02 10.07 17.16
C THR A 98 -3.35 9.92 16.40
N SER A 99 -4.00 11.04 16.12
CA SER A 99 -5.15 11.14 15.21
C SER A 99 -5.07 12.39 14.34
N VAL A 100 -5.74 12.33 13.19
CA VAL A 100 -5.85 13.38 12.18
C VAL A 100 -7.31 13.41 11.73
N SER A 101 -7.87 14.61 11.50
CA SER A 101 -9.25 14.75 11.01
C SER A 101 -9.38 14.34 9.54
N THR A 102 -10.58 13.95 9.10
CA THR A 102 -10.81 13.36 7.76
C THR A 102 -10.55 14.33 6.59
N ASP A 103 -10.46 15.62 6.86
CA ASP A 103 -10.06 16.70 5.93
C ASP A 103 -8.56 17.04 6.00
N GLY A 104 -7.82 16.41 6.92
CA GLY A 104 -6.43 16.74 7.25
C GLY A 104 -6.24 18.04 8.03
N MET A 105 -7.29 18.79 8.35
CA MET A 105 -7.14 20.18 8.82
C MET A 105 -6.80 20.30 10.31
N GLY A 106 -6.92 19.23 11.10
CA GLY A 106 -6.50 19.20 12.50
C GLY A 106 -5.93 17.86 12.93
N ALA A 107 -5.14 17.87 14.00
CA ALA A 107 -4.52 16.66 14.56
C ALA A 107 -4.49 16.68 16.10
N THR A 108 -4.37 15.49 16.67
CA THR A 108 -3.98 15.29 18.07
C THR A 108 -2.60 14.68 18.15
N VAL A 109 -1.84 15.09 19.16
CA VAL A 109 -0.49 14.59 19.44
C VAL A 109 -0.44 14.28 20.93
N ASP A 110 -0.43 13.00 21.29
CA ASP A 110 -0.29 12.58 22.68
C ASP A 110 1.18 12.35 23.02
N PHE A 111 1.61 12.85 24.19
CA PHE A 111 3.00 12.81 24.60
C PHE A 111 3.14 12.70 26.13
N THR A 112 4.34 12.36 26.58
CA THR A 112 4.70 12.29 28.01
C THR A 112 5.73 13.36 28.34
N VAL A 113 5.49 14.14 29.39
CA VAL A 113 6.44 15.17 29.84
C VAL A 113 7.61 14.53 30.60
N PRO A 114 8.87 14.71 30.16
CA PRO A 114 10.06 14.08 30.75
C PRO A 114 10.19 14.28 32.26
N GLN A 115 10.74 13.28 32.95
CA GLN A 115 10.93 13.31 34.42
C GLN A 115 11.80 14.48 34.90
N THR A 116 12.65 15.04 34.03
CA THR A 116 13.49 16.21 34.28
C THR A 116 12.72 17.53 34.35
N ILE A 117 11.45 17.56 33.91
CA ILE A 117 10.53 18.68 34.08
C ILE A 117 9.67 18.43 35.32
N ASP A 118 9.65 19.41 36.22
CA ASP A 118 8.71 19.51 37.33
C ASP A 118 7.36 19.98 36.78
N ILE A 119 6.35 19.11 36.82
CA ILE A 119 5.01 19.42 36.28
C ILE A 119 4.14 20.22 37.24
N ASP A 120 4.50 20.32 38.53
CA ASP A 120 3.78 21.11 39.53
C ASP A 120 4.30 22.55 39.62
N ALA A 121 5.48 22.82 39.03
CA ALA A 121 5.93 24.15 38.63
C ALA A 121 5.55 24.46 37.17
N PRO A 122 5.32 25.74 36.79
CA PRO A 122 5.07 26.10 35.40
C PRO A 122 6.24 25.77 34.47
N PHE A 123 5.94 25.36 33.23
CA PHE A 123 6.90 25.17 32.14
C PHE A 123 6.33 25.65 30.79
N ASP A 124 7.19 25.92 29.83
CA ASP A 124 6.80 26.22 28.45
C ASP A 124 7.10 25.01 27.53
N LEU A 125 6.30 24.86 26.47
CA LEU A 125 6.46 23.87 25.42
C LEU A 125 6.66 24.55 24.06
N TYR A 126 7.70 24.13 23.36
CA TYR A 126 7.96 24.44 21.96
C TYR A 126 7.78 23.17 21.14
N ALA A 127 6.76 23.13 20.28
CA ALA A 127 6.54 22.05 19.33
C ALA A 127 7.03 22.52 17.95
N VAL A 128 7.99 21.81 17.36
CA VAL A 128 8.80 22.31 16.23
C VAL A 128 8.79 21.31 15.07
N ILE A 129 8.57 21.81 13.85
CA ILE A 129 8.60 21.03 12.60
C ILE A 129 9.61 21.71 11.67
N GLY A 130 10.77 21.09 11.44
CA GLY A 130 11.76 21.60 10.51
C GLY A 130 13.04 20.77 10.47
N ARG A 131 13.67 20.73 9.30
CA ARG A 131 14.94 20.04 9.07
C ARG A 131 16.03 20.55 10.03
N ASN A 132 16.87 19.63 10.52
CA ASN A 132 18.09 19.93 11.28
C ASN A 132 17.96 20.70 12.63
N VAL A 133 16.78 20.76 13.29
CA VAL A 133 16.63 21.47 14.59
C VAL A 133 17.68 21.03 15.63
N VAL A 134 18.37 21.99 16.26
CA VAL A 134 19.43 21.78 17.27
C VAL A 134 19.10 22.47 18.60
N VAL A 135 18.84 21.70 19.65
CA VAL A 135 18.71 22.20 21.02
C VAL A 135 20.08 22.17 21.70
N ARG A 136 20.71 23.34 21.94
CA ARG A 136 22.01 23.42 22.63
C ARG A 136 22.28 24.80 23.24
N ASN A 137 23.13 24.86 24.26
CA ASN A 137 23.63 26.10 24.88
C ASN A 137 22.52 27.08 25.31
N GLY A 138 21.35 26.58 25.72
CA GLY A 138 20.20 27.42 26.08
C GLY A 138 19.44 28.03 24.90
N LYS A 139 19.66 27.56 23.67
CA LYS A 139 18.97 27.99 22.44
C LYS A 139 18.20 26.84 21.77
N ILE A 140 17.12 27.18 21.07
CA ILE A 140 16.40 26.27 20.17
C ILE A 140 16.70 26.72 18.74
N LEU A 141 17.78 26.18 18.16
CA LEU A 141 18.28 26.63 16.86
C LEU A 141 17.57 25.89 15.72
N MET A 142 17.07 26.64 14.74
CA MET A 142 16.28 26.11 13.62
C MET A 142 16.77 26.67 12.29
N ALA A 143 17.01 25.79 11.32
CA ALA A 143 17.50 26.15 9.99
C ALA A 143 16.46 27.01 9.25
N VAL A 144 16.94 28.07 8.60
CA VAL A 144 16.11 29.00 7.81
C VAL A 144 16.78 29.39 6.49
N ASP A 145 17.67 28.55 5.97
CA ASP A 145 18.26 28.72 4.65
C ASP A 145 17.21 28.65 3.54
N ALA A 146 17.31 29.55 2.56
CA ALA A 146 16.53 29.43 1.34
C ALA A 146 16.97 28.21 0.51
N HIS A 147 16.03 27.33 0.19
CA HIS A 147 16.31 26.02 -0.40
C HIS A 147 15.20 25.55 -1.36
N THR A 148 15.59 24.72 -2.32
CA THR A 148 14.67 24.01 -3.21
C THR A 148 13.89 22.93 -2.47
N MET A 149 12.59 22.86 -2.74
CA MET A 149 11.69 21.80 -2.29
C MET A 149 11.44 20.78 -3.42
N TYR A 150 10.75 19.69 -3.11
CA TYR A 150 10.22 18.76 -4.12
C TYR A 150 9.21 19.45 -5.07
N GLU A 151 8.78 18.70 -6.08
CA GLU A 151 7.60 19.07 -6.86
C GLU A 151 6.37 19.19 -5.95
N LEU A 152 5.49 20.16 -6.22
CA LEU A 152 4.31 20.53 -5.44
C LEU A 152 3.06 19.77 -5.94
N THR A 153 3.10 18.44 -5.87
CA THR A 153 2.03 17.55 -6.35
C THR A 153 0.97 17.29 -5.26
N GLU A 154 -0.11 16.58 -5.61
CA GLU A 154 -1.13 16.14 -4.64
C GLU A 154 -0.64 15.12 -3.61
N THR A 155 0.48 14.42 -3.86
CA THR A 155 1.10 13.45 -2.95
C THR A 155 2.27 14.03 -2.16
N SER A 156 2.61 15.31 -2.35
CA SER A 156 3.78 15.94 -1.74
C SER A 156 3.54 16.30 -0.27
N SER A 157 4.00 15.43 0.63
CA SER A 157 3.97 15.64 2.08
C SER A 157 5.17 16.48 2.58
N ASN A 158 5.10 16.98 3.82
CA ASN A 158 6.22 17.66 4.49
C ASN A 158 7.13 16.67 5.27
N GLU A 159 7.31 15.44 4.79
CA GLU A 159 8.05 14.36 5.48
C GLU A 159 9.51 14.73 5.79
N ASP A 160 10.24 15.30 4.82
CA ASP A 160 11.60 15.83 5.01
C ASP A 160 11.68 17.12 5.84
N GLN A 161 10.56 17.59 6.40
CA GLN A 161 10.46 18.78 7.25
C GLN A 161 10.98 20.06 6.58
N LEU A 162 10.77 20.20 5.26
CA LEU A 162 11.22 21.32 4.43
C LEU A 162 10.45 22.63 4.67
N LEU A 163 9.37 22.60 5.45
CA LEU A 163 8.64 23.78 5.89
C LEU A 163 8.86 24.06 7.38
N PRO A 164 9.87 24.87 7.74
CA PRO A 164 10.07 25.41 9.09
C PRO A 164 8.81 26.06 9.68
N MET A 165 8.26 25.42 10.71
CA MET A 165 7.14 25.88 11.54
C MET A 165 7.38 25.57 13.02
N PHE A 166 6.78 26.37 13.90
CA PHE A 166 6.81 26.13 15.35
C PHE A 166 5.49 26.52 16.02
N CYS A 167 5.24 25.97 17.21
CA CYS A 167 4.15 26.33 18.10
C CYS A 167 4.73 26.54 19.51
N GLU A 168 4.34 27.64 20.17
CA GLU A 168 4.87 28.08 21.47
C GLU A 168 3.72 28.20 22.48
N ILE A 169 3.75 27.40 23.54
CA ILE A 169 2.72 27.37 24.60
C ILE A 169 3.41 27.60 25.95
N LYS A 170 2.99 28.60 26.73
CA LYS A 170 3.70 29.04 27.95
C LYS A 170 2.93 28.81 29.24
N GLY A 171 3.67 28.60 30.33
CA GLY A 171 3.12 28.53 31.69
C GLY A 171 2.20 27.33 31.95
N ILE A 172 2.43 26.21 31.27
CA ILE A 172 1.71 24.94 31.40
C ILE A 172 1.90 24.38 32.82
N THR A 173 0.84 23.79 33.39
CA THR A 173 0.87 23.14 34.71
C THR A 173 0.33 21.70 34.64
N SER A 174 0.48 20.94 35.73
CA SER A 174 -0.09 19.59 35.93
C SER A 174 -1.62 19.50 35.82
N LYS A 175 -2.33 20.61 35.59
CA LYS A 175 -3.78 20.66 35.31
C LYS A 175 -4.11 20.72 33.82
N ASP A 176 -3.20 21.19 32.99
CA ASP A 176 -3.46 21.59 31.59
C ASP A 176 -3.29 20.41 30.62
N ARG A 177 -3.96 19.28 30.93
CA ARG A 177 -3.77 17.97 30.25
C ARG A 177 -4.17 17.95 28.77
N SER A 178 -5.01 18.89 28.34
CA SER A 178 -5.38 19.10 26.96
C SER A 178 -4.94 20.52 26.55
N LEU A 179 -3.86 20.57 25.79
CA LEU A 179 -3.29 21.80 25.24
C LEU A 179 -3.89 22.10 23.86
N LYS A 180 -3.92 23.38 23.50
CA LYS A 180 -4.28 23.82 22.14
C LYS A 180 -3.15 24.61 21.52
N GLY A 181 -2.66 24.12 20.39
CA GLY A 181 -1.56 24.73 19.64
C GLY A 181 -2.02 25.40 18.35
N HIS A 182 -1.30 26.46 17.98
CA HIS A 182 -1.30 27.02 16.64
C HIS A 182 0.15 27.08 16.13
N PHE A 183 0.37 26.59 14.92
CA PHE A 183 1.69 26.65 14.28
C PHE A 183 1.87 27.95 13.49
N GLU A 184 3.04 28.55 13.61
CA GLU A 184 3.49 29.72 12.85
C GLU A 184 4.59 29.29 11.87
N HIS A 185 4.54 29.77 10.62
CA HIS A 185 5.61 29.59 9.64
C HIS A 185 6.78 30.53 9.93
N LEU A 186 8.01 30.11 9.61
CA LEU A 186 9.23 30.92 9.76
C LEU A 186 9.72 31.56 8.44
N GLY A 187 9.03 31.29 7.34
CA GLY A 187 9.34 31.79 6.00
C GLY A 187 8.14 31.68 5.06
N SER A 188 8.43 31.58 3.77
CA SER A 188 7.52 31.75 2.65
C SER A 188 7.87 30.75 1.54
N VAL A 189 6.93 30.48 0.64
CA VAL A 189 7.13 29.56 -0.49
C VAL A 189 6.99 30.33 -1.81
N ALA A 190 7.86 30.07 -2.77
CA ALA A 190 7.60 30.35 -4.17
C ALA A 190 7.11 29.06 -4.85
N SER A 191 5.94 29.12 -5.48
CA SER A 191 5.37 28.06 -6.31
C SER A 191 5.75 28.38 -7.76
N ILE A 192 6.79 27.73 -8.26
CA ILE A 192 7.46 28.04 -9.51
C ILE A 192 6.97 27.05 -10.57
N VAL A 193 5.98 27.47 -11.36
CA VAL A 193 5.35 26.67 -12.41
C VAL A 193 6.15 26.85 -13.70
N VAL A 194 6.66 25.76 -14.25
CA VAL A 194 7.46 25.80 -15.47
C VAL A 194 6.95 24.82 -16.51
N LYS A 195 6.68 25.36 -17.70
CA LYS A 195 6.40 24.59 -18.91
C LYS A 195 7.70 24.27 -19.64
N ASN A 196 7.90 23.01 -20.01
CA ASN A 196 8.95 22.60 -20.94
C ASN A 196 8.38 22.54 -22.36
N SER A 197 8.72 23.52 -23.19
CA SER A 197 8.34 23.60 -24.61
C SER A 197 9.43 23.09 -25.56
N SER A 198 10.49 22.45 -25.03
CA SER A 198 11.58 21.89 -25.83
C SER A 198 11.30 20.46 -26.32
N ASP A 199 12.18 19.94 -27.18
CA ASP A 199 12.12 18.58 -27.72
C ASP A 199 12.69 17.50 -26.77
N LYS A 200 13.12 17.87 -25.56
CA LYS A 200 13.84 17.00 -24.62
C LYS A 200 13.34 17.18 -23.18
N PRO A 201 13.49 16.18 -22.30
CA PRO A 201 13.25 16.37 -20.87
C PRO A 201 14.17 17.45 -20.28
N LEU A 202 13.66 18.22 -19.32
CA LEU A 202 14.43 19.22 -18.56
C LEU A 202 14.68 18.69 -17.15
N THR A 203 15.89 18.19 -16.89
CA THR A 203 16.29 17.64 -15.58
C THR A 203 16.74 18.75 -14.64
N LEU A 204 16.04 18.94 -13.51
CA LEU A 204 16.27 20.04 -12.58
C LEU A 204 16.59 19.55 -11.17
N SER A 205 17.56 20.22 -10.56
CA SER A 205 17.91 20.13 -9.14
C SER A 205 17.33 21.29 -8.32
N GLY A 206 16.50 22.13 -8.95
CA GLY A 206 15.73 23.18 -8.29
C GLY A 206 15.58 24.48 -9.06
N PHE A 207 14.85 25.39 -8.42
CA PHE A 207 14.72 26.80 -8.79
C PHE A 207 15.06 27.71 -7.61
N ALA A 208 15.42 28.96 -7.90
CA ALA A 208 15.51 30.07 -6.93
C ALA A 208 15.21 31.43 -7.60
N MET A 209 14.64 32.37 -6.85
CA MET A 209 14.49 33.77 -7.29
C MET A 209 15.68 34.59 -6.76
N VAL A 210 16.54 35.11 -7.64
CA VAL A 210 17.82 35.73 -7.27
C VAL A 210 17.78 37.25 -7.51
N PRO A 211 18.30 38.11 -6.61
CA PRO A 211 18.38 39.54 -6.84
C PRO A 211 19.42 39.86 -7.92
N LYS A 212 19.12 40.84 -8.78
CA LYS A 212 20.02 41.31 -9.85
C LYS A 212 21.26 42.00 -9.28
N ASP A 213 21.12 42.69 -8.15
CA ASP A 213 22.23 43.14 -7.33
C ASP A 213 22.43 42.17 -6.15
N LEU A 214 23.48 41.36 -6.22
CA LEU A 214 23.81 40.36 -5.21
C LEU A 214 24.21 40.98 -3.85
N SER A 215 24.43 42.29 -3.77
CA SER A 215 24.64 43.00 -2.50
C SER A 215 23.33 43.32 -1.76
N GLN A 216 22.18 43.06 -2.38
CA GLN A 216 20.84 43.33 -1.84
C GLN A 216 20.00 42.03 -1.73
N PRO A 217 20.37 41.08 -0.83
CA PRO A 217 19.53 39.93 -0.54
C PRO A 217 18.23 40.36 0.14
N PHE A 218 17.12 39.70 -0.20
CA PHE A 218 15.79 39.94 0.39
C PHE A 218 15.24 38.74 1.18
N TYR A 219 16.08 37.71 1.35
CA TYR A 219 15.84 36.52 2.18
C TYR A 219 17.15 35.97 2.75
N GLU A 220 17.05 35.06 3.71
CA GLU A 220 18.18 34.33 4.32
C GLU A 220 18.91 33.44 3.29
N THR A 221 20.14 33.79 2.93
CA THR A 221 20.89 33.12 1.86
C THR A 221 21.51 31.79 2.33
N GLY A 222 21.00 30.68 1.78
CA GLY A 222 21.57 29.34 1.93
C GLY A 222 22.66 29.00 0.91
N LEU A 223 23.11 27.74 0.93
CA LEU A 223 23.69 27.13 -0.27
C LEU A 223 22.59 26.81 -1.28
N LEU A 224 22.90 26.97 -2.57
CA LEU A 224 22.03 26.63 -3.70
C LEU A 224 22.79 25.70 -4.67
N PRO A 225 22.11 24.77 -5.35
CA PRO A 225 21.90 23.41 -4.86
C PRO A 225 23.07 22.43 -5.09
N PHE A 226 24.28 22.94 -5.34
CA PHE A 226 25.45 22.12 -5.60
C PHE A 226 25.93 21.44 -4.29
N VAL A 227 25.71 20.12 -4.23
CA VAL A 227 25.80 19.27 -3.02
C VAL A 227 27.12 19.44 -2.26
N GLY A 228 27.04 19.65 -0.94
CA GLY A 228 28.22 19.75 -0.07
C GLY A 228 27.91 19.97 1.41
N ASN A 229 28.97 20.28 2.17
CA ASN A 229 28.91 20.71 3.56
C ASN A 229 29.17 22.22 3.64
N GLY A 230 28.14 23.04 3.87
CA GLY A 230 28.24 24.50 3.97
C GLY A 230 27.59 25.05 5.22
N ASP A 231 27.89 26.31 5.53
CA ASP A 231 27.38 27.00 6.70
C ASP A 231 26.02 27.62 6.37
N LEU A 232 24.97 27.21 7.09
CA LEU A 232 23.58 27.68 6.89
C LEU A 232 23.16 28.59 8.06
N PRO A 233 22.27 29.58 7.85
CA PRO A 233 21.68 30.39 8.92
C PRO A 233 20.68 29.59 9.77
N TYR A 234 20.83 29.67 11.10
CA TYR A 234 19.86 29.16 12.08
C TYR A 234 19.40 30.27 13.02
N ILE A 235 18.09 30.51 13.12
CA ILE A 235 17.52 31.40 14.14
C ILE A 235 17.30 30.67 15.45
N ASP A 236 17.27 31.41 16.57
CA ASP A 236 16.85 30.89 17.87
C ASP A 236 15.36 31.15 18.07
N LEU A 237 14.56 30.10 18.32
CA LEU A 237 13.13 30.27 18.55
C LEU A 237 12.80 31.02 19.85
N LEU A 238 13.75 31.12 20.79
CA LEU A 238 13.60 31.92 22.01
C LEU A 238 13.83 33.42 21.77
N ASP A 239 14.66 33.78 20.79
CA ASP A 239 14.93 35.17 20.38
C ASP A 239 14.97 35.27 18.85
N ARG A 240 13.76 35.34 18.29
CA ARG A 240 13.48 35.39 16.84
C ARG A 240 13.85 36.74 16.19
N GLN A 241 14.55 37.62 16.91
CA GLN A 241 15.09 38.89 16.44
C GLN A 241 16.64 38.91 16.46
N SER A 242 17.28 37.87 17.01
CA SER A 242 18.74 37.74 17.01
C SER A 242 19.29 37.34 15.63
N GLU A 243 20.48 37.84 15.30
CA GLU A 243 21.25 37.48 14.09
C GLU A 243 21.42 35.96 13.95
N PRO A 244 21.23 35.37 12.74
CA PRO A 244 21.34 33.94 12.55
C PRO A 244 22.71 33.35 12.96
N VAL A 245 22.66 32.21 13.65
CA VAL A 245 23.84 31.42 13.99
C VAL A 245 24.20 30.54 12.79
N MET A 246 25.34 30.80 12.16
CA MET A 246 25.83 29.95 11.07
C MET A 246 26.28 28.58 11.59
N ILE A 247 25.74 27.49 11.03
CA ILE A 247 26.12 26.11 11.39
C ILE A 247 26.42 25.30 10.14
N ARG A 248 27.58 24.62 10.12
CA ARG A 248 27.95 23.75 9.01
C ARG A 248 27.08 22.51 8.94
N THR A 249 26.36 22.34 7.83
CA THR A 249 25.34 21.32 7.61
C THR A 249 25.54 20.66 6.25
N LYS A 250 25.22 19.36 6.15
CA LYS A 250 25.19 18.63 4.86
C LYS A 250 23.80 18.82 4.25
N VAL A 251 23.73 19.31 3.01
CA VAL A 251 22.44 19.50 2.32
C VAL A 251 22.32 18.53 1.14
N THR A 252 21.09 18.08 0.92
CA THR A 252 20.65 17.34 -0.26
C THR A 252 19.41 18.02 -0.81
N TYR A 253 19.29 18.05 -2.13
CA TYR A 253 18.20 18.67 -2.88
C TYR A 253 17.60 17.60 -3.82
N PRO A 254 16.30 17.67 -4.12
CA PRO A 254 15.67 16.75 -5.06
C PRO A 254 16.21 16.92 -6.48
N VAL A 255 16.02 15.89 -7.30
CA VAL A 255 16.12 15.97 -8.75
C VAL A 255 14.83 15.44 -9.36
N TYR A 256 14.26 16.19 -10.30
CA TYR A 256 13.06 15.82 -11.06
C TYR A 256 13.26 16.20 -12.55
N SER A 257 12.38 15.71 -13.42
CA SER A 257 12.50 15.87 -14.87
C SER A 257 11.15 16.26 -15.45
N ILE A 258 11.08 17.41 -16.12
CA ILE A 258 9.89 17.90 -16.81
C ILE A 258 9.91 17.36 -18.25
N ALA A 259 8.92 16.54 -18.65
CA ALA A 259 8.89 15.95 -20.00
C ALA A 259 8.62 17.01 -21.11
N PRO A 260 8.92 16.71 -22.39
CA PRO A 260 8.54 17.56 -23.52
C PRO A 260 7.03 17.87 -23.53
N GLY A 261 6.66 19.15 -23.54
CA GLY A 261 5.29 19.65 -23.48
C GLY A 261 4.67 19.72 -22.07
N GLU A 262 5.32 19.15 -21.05
CA GLU A 262 4.77 19.07 -19.69
C GLU A 262 4.90 20.39 -18.92
N VAL A 263 4.00 20.57 -17.95
CA VAL A 263 4.04 21.65 -16.96
C VAL A 263 4.25 21.04 -15.58
N SER A 264 5.32 21.45 -14.91
CA SER A 264 5.70 20.97 -13.57
C SER A 264 5.68 22.11 -12.55
N TYR A 265 5.53 21.75 -11.28
CA TYR A 265 5.25 22.66 -10.18
C TYR A 265 6.39 22.61 -9.15
N GLY A 266 7.47 23.37 -9.35
CA GLY A 266 8.62 23.37 -8.43
C GLY A 266 8.42 24.23 -7.18
N GLY A 267 8.85 23.76 -6.01
CA GLY A 267 8.86 24.56 -4.79
C GLY A 267 10.22 25.19 -4.45
N PHE A 268 10.20 26.41 -3.91
CA PHE A 268 11.37 27.08 -3.31
C PHE A 268 10.97 27.75 -2.01
N TRP A 269 11.49 27.29 -0.88
CA TRP A 269 11.24 27.90 0.44
C TRP A 269 12.33 28.91 0.77
N PHE A 270 11.96 30.01 1.42
CA PHE A 270 12.89 31.05 1.85
C PHE A 270 12.32 31.82 3.05
N ARG A 271 13.19 32.34 3.93
CA ARG A 271 12.80 33.29 4.98
C ARG A 271 13.04 34.73 4.51
N PRO A 272 12.01 35.57 4.30
CA PRO A 272 12.19 36.97 3.91
C PRO A 272 12.92 37.79 4.98
N THR A 273 13.74 38.76 4.55
CA THR A 273 14.54 39.63 5.44
C THR A 273 14.43 41.12 5.13
N SER A 274 13.72 41.52 4.05
CA SER A 274 13.64 42.91 3.58
C SER A 274 12.19 43.42 3.39
N GLU A 275 11.98 44.71 3.65
CA GLU A 275 10.73 45.44 3.33
C GLU A 275 10.53 45.66 1.82
N THR A 276 11.57 45.42 1.00
CA THR A 276 11.52 45.44 -0.47
C THR A 276 12.02 44.13 -1.07
N CYS A 277 11.38 43.71 -2.16
CA CYS A 277 11.88 42.66 -3.03
C CYS A 277 12.48 43.33 -4.29
N PRO A 278 13.81 43.40 -4.45
CA PRO A 278 14.47 44.11 -5.54
C PRO A 278 14.20 43.47 -6.91
N GLU A 279 14.65 44.14 -7.97
CA GLU A 279 14.68 43.59 -9.32
C GLU A 279 15.39 42.23 -9.31
N SER A 280 14.70 41.20 -9.79
CA SER A 280 15.06 39.79 -9.56
C SER A 280 14.79 38.93 -10.79
N TYR A 281 15.61 37.90 -10.97
CA TYR A 281 15.54 36.92 -12.06
C TYR A 281 15.29 35.52 -11.50
N LEU A 282 14.76 34.63 -12.35
CA LEU A 282 14.60 33.22 -12.01
C LEU A 282 15.87 32.47 -12.39
N VAL A 283 16.32 31.58 -11.51
CA VAL A 283 17.40 30.63 -11.79
C VAL A 283 16.83 29.22 -11.68
N ALA A 284 17.07 28.41 -12.71
CA ALA A 284 16.90 26.96 -12.67
C ALA A 284 18.28 26.30 -12.59
N TYR A 285 18.38 25.17 -11.89
CA TYR A 285 19.65 24.48 -11.69
C TYR A 285 19.62 23.12 -12.39
N ASP A 286 20.28 23.04 -13.55
CA ASP A 286 20.39 21.83 -14.37
C ASP A 286 21.05 20.70 -13.56
N ALA A 287 20.32 19.58 -13.43
CA ALA A 287 20.76 18.44 -12.65
C ALA A 287 21.85 17.61 -13.34
N ASP A 288 21.98 17.67 -14.66
CA ASP A 288 22.90 16.84 -15.43
C ASP A 288 24.22 17.58 -15.71
N THR A 289 24.15 18.83 -16.17
CA THR A 289 25.35 19.65 -16.42
C THR A 289 25.92 20.31 -15.17
N LYS A 290 25.13 20.37 -14.08
CA LYS A 290 25.43 21.12 -12.84
C LYS A 290 25.70 22.61 -13.10
N GLN A 291 24.92 23.22 -13.99
CA GLN A 291 24.98 24.66 -14.31
C GLN A 291 23.68 25.37 -13.94
N SER A 292 23.74 26.70 -13.81
CA SER A 292 22.58 27.55 -13.58
C SER A 292 22.06 28.12 -14.90
N ILE A 293 20.82 27.81 -15.26
CA ILE A 293 20.08 28.45 -16.35
C ILE A 293 19.39 29.69 -15.75
N HIS A 294 19.60 30.87 -16.34
CA HIS A 294 19.02 32.13 -15.86
C HIS A 294 17.88 32.56 -16.77
N SER A 295 16.84 33.22 -16.22
CA SER A 295 15.82 33.86 -17.05
C SER A 295 16.41 35.02 -17.85
N THR A 296 16.02 35.14 -19.12
CA THR A 296 16.46 36.25 -19.99
C THR A 296 15.89 37.60 -19.58
N GLU A 297 14.78 37.58 -18.83
CA GLU A 297 14.08 38.74 -18.30
C GLU A 297 14.16 38.81 -16.76
N THR A 298 13.79 39.97 -16.20
CA THR A 298 13.66 40.20 -14.75
C THR A 298 12.23 40.62 -14.39
N LYS A 299 11.76 40.25 -13.21
CA LYS A 299 10.59 40.89 -12.60
C LYS A 299 11.08 42.07 -11.74
N ALA A 300 10.44 43.23 -11.92
CA ALA A 300 10.84 44.50 -11.32
C ALA A 300 10.78 44.52 -9.77
N GLU A 301 11.40 45.55 -9.19
CA GLU A 301 11.30 45.83 -7.75
C GLU A 301 9.83 45.97 -7.31
N ARG A 302 9.53 45.41 -6.15
CA ARG A 302 8.18 45.30 -5.58
C ARG A 302 8.24 45.27 -4.05
N ALA A 303 7.09 45.32 -3.40
CA ALA A 303 6.99 45.22 -1.95
C ALA A 303 7.67 43.94 -1.40
N GLY A 304 8.20 44.02 -0.19
CA GLY A 304 8.83 42.90 0.51
C GLY A 304 7.91 41.70 0.67
N LEU A 305 8.51 40.52 0.70
CA LEU A 305 7.80 39.25 0.80
C LEU A 305 7.50 38.96 2.28
N ALA A 306 6.31 38.45 2.58
CA ALA A 306 5.84 38.26 3.95
C ALA A 306 5.92 36.79 4.36
N ILE A 307 6.31 36.54 5.61
CA ILE A 307 6.30 35.21 6.24
C ILE A 307 4.87 34.65 6.24
N GLY A 308 4.72 33.35 5.97
CA GLY A 308 3.41 32.69 5.86
C GLY A 308 2.65 33.05 4.58
N LYS A 309 3.36 33.39 3.49
CA LYS A 309 2.79 33.64 2.15
C LYS A 309 3.44 32.79 1.06
N ALA A 310 2.66 32.58 0.01
CA ALA A 310 3.01 31.85 -1.20
C ALA A 310 3.07 32.85 -2.34
N TYR A 311 4.02 32.65 -3.25
CA TYR A 311 4.27 33.54 -4.37
C TYR A 311 4.36 32.70 -5.64
N TYR A 312 3.39 32.88 -6.53
CA TYR A 312 3.37 32.17 -7.81
C TYR A 312 4.35 32.83 -8.78
N VAL A 313 5.13 32.00 -9.46
CA VAL A 313 6.06 32.40 -10.51
C VAL A 313 5.80 31.50 -11.70
N TYR A 314 5.37 32.08 -12.81
CA TYR A 314 5.09 31.36 -14.04
C TYR A 314 6.25 31.53 -15.01
N ALA A 315 6.69 30.45 -15.67
CA ALA A 315 7.80 30.46 -16.61
C ALA A 315 7.69 29.39 -17.71
N GLU A 316 8.46 29.57 -18.77
CA GLU A 316 8.59 28.65 -19.89
C GLU A 316 10.08 28.44 -20.24
N TRP A 317 10.44 27.19 -20.53
CA TRP A 317 11.73 26.80 -21.09
C TRP A 317 11.52 26.30 -22.53
N ASP A 318 12.14 26.96 -23.50
CA ASP A 318 11.99 26.60 -24.93
C ASP A 318 13.08 25.65 -25.48
N GLY A 319 14.03 25.23 -24.63
CA GLY A 319 15.20 24.46 -25.03
C GLY A 319 16.47 25.29 -25.20
N SER A 320 16.35 26.62 -25.16
CA SER A 320 17.47 27.57 -25.28
C SER A 320 17.42 28.70 -24.24
N GLU A 321 16.24 29.20 -23.92
CA GLU A 321 16.01 30.32 -23.02
C GLU A 321 14.93 30.01 -21.98
N LEU A 322 15.14 30.47 -20.75
CA LEU A 322 14.14 30.48 -19.69
C LEU A 322 13.48 31.86 -19.65
N LYS A 323 12.15 31.92 -19.70
CA LYS A 323 11.36 33.16 -19.75
C LYS A 323 10.31 33.19 -18.67
N PHE A 324 9.96 34.38 -18.18
CA PHE A 324 8.77 34.52 -17.35
C PHE A 324 7.50 34.49 -18.20
N LEU A 325 6.40 34.09 -17.57
CA LEU A 325 5.05 34.31 -18.06
C LEU A 325 4.33 35.28 -17.11
N ASP A 326 3.18 35.79 -17.54
CA ASP A 326 2.29 36.62 -16.70
C ASP A 326 1.02 35.86 -16.26
N GLU A 327 0.71 34.74 -16.92
CA GLU A 327 -0.39 33.81 -16.60
C GLU A 327 0.16 32.39 -16.43
N GLU A 328 -0.59 31.50 -15.79
CA GLU A 328 -0.17 30.10 -15.59
C GLU A 328 -0.12 29.34 -16.94
N PRO A 329 0.98 28.63 -17.27
CA PRO A 329 1.04 27.86 -18.49
C PRO A 329 0.08 26.66 -18.45
N VAL A 330 -0.83 26.60 -19.40
CA VAL A 330 -1.71 25.44 -19.59
C VAL A 330 -0.94 24.32 -20.28
N ALA A 331 -0.88 23.14 -19.63
CA ALA A 331 -0.38 21.92 -20.27
C ALA A 331 -1.32 21.50 -21.42
N PRO A 332 -0.81 21.21 -22.63
CA PRO A 332 -1.65 20.67 -23.70
C PRO A 332 -2.20 19.30 -23.29
N LEU A 333 -3.51 19.11 -23.41
CA LEU A 333 -4.14 17.82 -23.20
C LEU A 333 -3.77 16.86 -24.34
N PRO A 334 -3.60 15.54 -24.09
CA PRO A 334 -3.38 14.56 -25.16
C PRO A 334 -4.55 14.57 -26.17
N GLU A 335 -4.25 14.61 -27.47
CA GLU A 335 -5.29 14.66 -28.52
C GLU A 335 -6.23 13.44 -28.50
N ASP A 336 -5.74 12.31 -27.98
CA ASP A 336 -6.45 11.05 -27.86
C ASP A 336 -7.04 10.78 -26.46
N GLN A 337 -6.87 11.69 -25.48
CA GLN A 337 -7.17 11.49 -24.05
C GLN A 337 -8.50 10.73 -23.80
N SER A 338 -8.44 9.74 -22.91
CA SER A 338 -9.60 9.00 -22.42
C SER A 338 -10.61 9.90 -21.72
N PHE A 339 -11.90 9.58 -21.85
CA PHE A 339 -12.96 10.28 -21.13
C PHE A 339 -14.21 9.40 -20.94
N ILE A 340 -15.01 9.79 -19.94
CA ILE A 340 -16.40 9.37 -19.76
C ILE A 340 -17.29 10.60 -19.98
N GLU A 341 -18.22 10.53 -20.92
CA GLU A 341 -19.18 11.61 -21.20
C GLU A 341 -20.54 11.29 -20.55
N ILE A 342 -21.09 12.25 -19.80
CA ILE A 342 -22.27 12.05 -18.95
C ILE A 342 -23.29 13.14 -19.24
N SER A 343 -24.55 12.75 -19.48
CA SER A 343 -25.71 13.65 -19.55
C SER A 343 -26.64 13.41 -18.37
N THR A 344 -27.21 14.48 -17.80
CA THR A 344 -28.10 14.44 -16.64
C THR A 344 -29.32 15.35 -16.82
N SER A 345 -30.41 15.06 -16.10
CA SER A 345 -31.59 15.91 -15.98
C SER A 345 -31.35 17.17 -15.13
N LYS A 346 -30.24 17.23 -14.38
CA LYS A 346 -29.75 18.42 -13.66
C LYS A 346 -29.35 19.53 -14.63
N LYS A 347 -29.55 20.78 -14.21
CA LYS A 347 -29.27 22.00 -15.00
C LYS A 347 -27.98 22.69 -14.57
N ALA A 348 -27.50 23.59 -15.43
CA ALA A 348 -26.46 24.55 -15.08
C ALA A 348 -26.81 25.31 -13.78
N GLY A 349 -25.84 25.39 -12.86
CA GLY A 349 -25.98 25.93 -11.52
C GLY A 349 -26.33 24.90 -10.44
N GLU A 350 -26.89 23.75 -10.79
CA GLU A 350 -27.19 22.66 -9.84
C GLU A 350 -25.94 21.85 -9.49
N VAL A 351 -26.02 21.06 -8.42
CA VAL A 351 -24.92 20.23 -7.92
C VAL A 351 -25.11 18.77 -8.34
N ILE A 352 -24.06 18.18 -8.91
CA ILE A 352 -23.90 16.74 -9.07
C ILE A 352 -22.91 16.20 -8.03
N LYS A 353 -23.12 14.97 -7.59
CA LYS A 353 -22.25 14.27 -6.62
C LYS A 353 -21.56 13.13 -7.34
N LEU A 354 -20.23 13.15 -7.36
CA LEU A 354 -19.40 12.19 -8.08
C LEU A 354 -18.22 11.80 -7.20
N ASN A 355 -17.95 10.49 -7.10
CA ASN A 355 -16.66 10.00 -6.63
C ASN A 355 -15.90 9.45 -7.82
N ILE A 356 -14.59 9.65 -7.80
CA ILE A 356 -13.67 9.36 -8.89
C ILE A 356 -12.38 8.85 -8.27
N ASP A 357 -11.86 7.72 -8.75
CA ASP A 357 -10.45 7.36 -8.56
C ASP A 357 -9.74 7.12 -9.90
N ALA A 358 -8.42 7.19 -9.86
CA ALA A 358 -7.48 6.86 -10.91
C ALA A 358 -6.16 6.38 -10.27
N PHE A 359 -5.35 5.63 -11.01
CA PHE A 359 -4.01 5.25 -10.54
C PHE A 359 -3.17 6.49 -10.21
N VAL A 360 -2.34 6.42 -9.16
CA VAL A 360 -1.65 7.58 -8.56
C VAL A 360 -0.82 8.39 -9.57
N ASN A 361 -0.23 7.73 -10.57
CA ASN A 361 0.56 8.39 -11.62
C ASN A 361 -0.30 9.23 -12.59
N ASP A 362 -1.57 8.85 -12.77
CA ASP A 362 -2.49 9.36 -13.78
C ASP A 362 -3.49 10.39 -13.23
N ARG A 363 -3.70 10.41 -11.90
CA ARG A 363 -4.54 11.40 -11.19
C ARG A 363 -4.29 12.84 -11.64
N ARG A 364 -3.02 13.23 -11.88
CA ARG A 364 -2.63 14.58 -12.37
C ARG A 364 -3.20 14.96 -13.75
N HIS A 365 -3.68 13.99 -14.51
CA HIS A 365 -4.34 14.15 -15.81
C HIS A 365 -5.87 14.14 -15.72
N VAL A 366 -6.47 13.86 -14.56
CA VAL A 366 -7.93 13.72 -14.38
C VAL A 366 -8.58 15.07 -14.06
N TRP A 367 -9.64 15.40 -14.80
CA TRP A 367 -10.39 16.65 -14.65
C TRP A 367 -11.83 16.52 -15.19
N ILE A 368 -12.72 17.43 -14.79
CA ILE A 368 -14.14 17.42 -15.19
C ILE A 368 -14.48 18.68 -15.99
N ASP A 369 -14.78 18.53 -17.28
CA ASP A 369 -15.24 19.58 -18.20
C ASP A 369 -16.69 19.97 -17.86
N LEU A 370 -16.88 20.76 -16.80
CA LEU A 370 -18.17 21.10 -16.19
C LEU A 370 -19.04 21.96 -17.11
N ASN A 371 -18.42 22.66 -18.05
CA ASN A 371 -19.08 23.53 -19.03
C ASN A 371 -19.11 22.96 -20.47
N ASN A 372 -18.42 21.83 -20.73
CA ASN A 372 -18.33 21.14 -22.02
C ASN A 372 -17.66 21.99 -23.12
N ASN A 373 -16.59 22.71 -22.77
CA ASN A 373 -15.82 23.53 -23.71
C ASN A 373 -14.52 22.85 -24.21
N GLY A 374 -14.12 21.72 -23.63
CA GLY A 374 -12.94 20.95 -24.03
C GLY A 374 -11.59 21.54 -23.57
N LYS A 375 -11.58 22.42 -22.57
CA LYS A 375 -10.37 22.98 -21.95
C LYS A 375 -10.44 22.79 -20.43
N ARG A 376 -9.32 22.43 -19.82
CA ARG A 376 -9.20 22.29 -18.36
C ARG A 376 -9.09 23.66 -17.69
N GLU A 377 -10.15 24.09 -17.01
CA GLU A 377 -10.21 25.39 -16.32
C GLU A 377 -10.09 25.25 -14.78
N ARG A 378 -9.90 26.37 -14.08
CA ARG A 378 -9.76 26.37 -12.61
C ARG A 378 -11.12 26.16 -11.94
N GLY A 379 -11.21 25.16 -11.06
CA GLY A 379 -12.47 24.64 -10.52
C GLY A 379 -12.89 23.29 -11.14
N GLU A 380 -12.14 22.80 -12.14
CA GLU A 380 -12.42 21.55 -12.86
C GLU A 380 -11.42 20.43 -12.57
N TYR A 381 -10.31 20.73 -11.86
CA TYR A 381 -9.32 19.72 -11.50
C TYR A 381 -9.89 18.79 -10.43
N VAL A 382 -9.76 17.47 -10.62
CA VAL A 382 -10.01 16.53 -9.53
C VAL A 382 -8.80 16.59 -8.59
N THR A 383 -9.00 17.16 -7.40
CA THR A 383 -7.97 17.27 -6.34
C THR A 383 -8.35 16.48 -5.07
N THR A 384 -9.31 15.57 -5.20
CA THR A 384 -9.77 14.65 -4.15
C THR A 384 -10.27 13.38 -4.82
N PHE A 385 -9.45 12.33 -4.74
CA PHE A 385 -9.74 11.00 -5.26
C PHE A 385 -10.15 10.06 -4.12
N THR A 386 -11.04 9.12 -4.40
CA THR A 386 -11.60 8.21 -3.40
C THR A 386 -10.78 6.94 -3.20
N ASP A 387 -9.83 7.01 -2.28
CA ASP A 387 -9.19 5.84 -1.67
C ASP A 387 -10.23 4.97 -0.91
N ASP A 388 -9.98 3.65 -0.87
CA ASP A 388 -10.87 2.57 -0.39
C ASP A 388 -11.56 2.81 0.98
N LYS A 389 -10.96 3.63 1.83
CA LYS A 389 -11.39 3.94 3.21
C LYS A 389 -12.29 5.19 3.31
N LYS A 390 -12.63 5.86 2.21
CA LYS A 390 -13.29 7.18 2.24
C LYS A 390 -14.67 7.22 1.57
N SER A 391 -15.71 7.08 2.39
CA SER A 391 -17.12 7.41 2.02
C SER A 391 -17.37 8.94 1.88
N GLN A 392 -16.40 9.69 1.37
CA GLN A 392 -16.58 11.10 1.00
C GLN A 392 -17.42 11.20 -0.28
N VAL A 393 -18.06 12.34 -0.49
CA VAL A 393 -18.91 12.59 -1.66
C VAL A 393 -18.58 13.97 -2.22
N THR A 394 -17.89 14.01 -3.37
CA THR A 394 -17.43 15.29 -3.94
C THR A 394 -18.58 15.99 -4.67
N GLU A 395 -18.86 17.24 -4.29
CA GLU A 395 -19.92 18.07 -4.86
C GLU A 395 -19.38 18.99 -5.96
N TRP A 396 -19.89 18.80 -7.18
CA TRP A 396 -19.50 19.55 -8.36
C TRP A 396 -20.66 20.42 -8.85
N ARG A 397 -20.42 21.70 -9.14
CA ARG A 397 -21.45 22.60 -9.69
C ARG A 397 -21.42 22.56 -11.20
N LEU A 398 -22.46 21.98 -11.80
CA LEU A 398 -22.59 21.88 -13.25
C LEU A 398 -22.69 23.27 -13.89
N GLN A 399 -22.07 23.44 -15.06
CA GLN A 399 -22.30 24.59 -15.94
C GLN A 399 -23.00 24.17 -17.24
N SER A 400 -23.00 22.86 -17.55
CA SER A 400 -23.75 22.20 -18.62
C SER A 400 -24.49 20.96 -18.08
N SER A 401 -25.60 20.56 -18.72
CA SER A 401 -26.30 19.29 -18.41
C SER A 401 -25.68 18.08 -19.10
N THR A 402 -24.65 18.29 -19.94
CA THR A 402 -23.75 17.24 -20.46
C THR A 402 -22.32 17.69 -20.26
N PHE A 403 -21.51 16.88 -19.59
CA PHE A 403 -20.14 17.17 -19.20
C PHE A 403 -19.24 15.95 -19.46
N ARG A 404 -17.91 16.09 -19.34
CA ARG A 404 -16.98 14.96 -19.45
C ARG A 404 -16.06 14.88 -18.25
N ILE A 405 -15.75 13.67 -17.83
CA ILE A 405 -14.61 13.37 -16.96
C ILE A 405 -13.50 12.87 -17.87
N TYR A 406 -12.39 13.60 -17.96
CA TYR A 406 -11.22 13.28 -18.77
C TYR A 406 -10.13 12.62 -17.93
N GLY A 407 -9.30 11.77 -18.53
CA GLY A 407 -8.20 11.04 -17.90
C GLY A 407 -8.45 9.54 -17.74
N GLU A 408 -7.46 8.82 -17.21
CA GLU A 408 -7.53 7.38 -16.96
C GLU A 408 -8.22 7.08 -15.62
N VAL A 409 -9.55 7.30 -15.60
CA VAL A 409 -10.41 6.99 -14.46
C VAL A 409 -10.51 5.48 -14.25
N SER A 410 -10.26 5.02 -13.03
CA SER A 410 -10.39 3.60 -12.62
C SER A 410 -11.67 3.32 -11.83
N ASP A 411 -12.17 4.27 -11.02
CA ASP A 411 -13.46 4.16 -10.33
C ASP A 411 -14.36 5.37 -10.62
N LEU A 412 -15.66 5.13 -10.79
CA LEU A 412 -16.69 6.17 -10.88
C LEU A 412 -17.97 5.78 -10.11
N VAL A 413 -18.30 6.52 -9.05
CA VAL A 413 -19.59 6.43 -8.34
C VAL A 413 -20.44 7.68 -8.59
N ALA A 414 -21.64 7.49 -9.14
CA ALA A 414 -22.59 8.56 -9.49
C ALA A 414 -24.06 8.19 -9.19
N ILE A 415 -24.29 7.61 -8.01
CA ILE A 415 -25.61 7.15 -7.54
C ILE A 415 -26.63 8.30 -7.45
N ASN A 416 -27.85 8.11 -7.97
CA ASN A 416 -28.98 9.04 -7.88
C ASN A 416 -28.63 10.48 -8.32
N GLN A 417 -28.05 10.61 -9.51
CA GLN A 417 -27.65 11.89 -10.12
C GLN A 417 -28.51 12.29 -11.32
N GLY A 418 -29.61 11.59 -11.58
CA GLY A 418 -30.49 11.85 -12.72
C GLY A 418 -29.79 11.70 -14.07
N ILE A 419 -28.78 10.82 -14.15
CA ILE A 419 -28.01 10.57 -15.36
C ILE A 419 -28.91 9.87 -16.39
N THR A 420 -29.03 10.44 -17.57
CA THR A 420 -29.89 9.95 -18.67
C THR A 420 -29.08 9.32 -19.81
N SER A 421 -27.76 9.55 -19.84
CA SER A 421 -26.83 8.93 -20.78
C SER A 421 -25.43 8.89 -20.18
N LEU A 422 -24.72 7.78 -20.37
CA LEU A 422 -23.31 7.61 -20.01
C LEU A 422 -22.59 6.93 -21.18
N ASN A 423 -21.50 7.55 -21.64
CA ASN A 423 -20.69 7.10 -22.77
C ASN A 423 -19.24 6.89 -22.30
N ALA A 424 -18.90 5.64 -22.00
CA ALA A 424 -17.59 5.21 -21.52
C ALA A 424 -16.72 4.57 -22.62
N ARG A 425 -17.04 4.73 -23.91
CA ARG A 425 -16.34 4.06 -25.03
C ARG A 425 -14.83 4.33 -25.11
N LYS A 426 -14.34 5.38 -24.44
CA LYS A 426 -12.91 5.69 -24.31
C LYS A 426 -12.30 5.25 -22.97
N ALA A 427 -13.09 4.98 -21.94
CA ALA A 427 -12.60 4.66 -20.60
C ALA A 427 -12.21 3.18 -20.49
N ARG A 428 -11.03 2.85 -21.02
CA ARG A 428 -10.49 1.48 -21.04
C ARG A 428 -9.99 1.03 -19.66
N SER A 429 -9.45 1.97 -18.91
CA SER A 429 -8.87 1.79 -17.57
C SER A 429 -9.90 1.76 -16.43
N LEU A 430 -11.20 1.84 -16.76
CA LEU A 430 -12.30 1.83 -15.80
C LEU A 430 -12.52 0.43 -15.22
N GLU A 431 -12.11 0.24 -13.97
CA GLU A 431 -12.23 -1.01 -13.21
C GLU A 431 -13.59 -1.12 -12.48
N SER A 432 -14.13 0.00 -12.01
CA SER A 432 -15.36 0.04 -11.21
C SER A 432 -16.32 1.13 -11.68
N LEU A 433 -17.60 0.78 -11.85
CA LEU A 433 -18.67 1.71 -12.20
C LEU A 433 -19.93 1.48 -11.35
N THR A 434 -20.32 2.50 -10.57
CA THR A 434 -21.54 2.48 -9.75
C THR A 434 -22.46 3.64 -10.10
N VAL A 435 -23.57 3.35 -10.78
CA VAL A 435 -24.51 4.35 -11.32
C VAL A 435 -25.98 4.08 -10.94
N ASP A 436 -26.21 3.41 -9.82
CA ASP A 436 -27.56 3.09 -9.30
C ASP A 436 -28.53 4.29 -9.22
N MET A 437 -29.82 4.01 -9.38
CA MET A 437 -30.94 4.97 -9.29
C MET A 437 -30.84 6.15 -10.27
N ASN A 438 -30.47 5.88 -11.52
CA ASN A 438 -30.44 6.84 -12.62
C ASN A 438 -31.47 6.49 -13.73
N GLU A 439 -31.38 7.08 -14.91
CA GLU A 439 -32.34 6.93 -16.03
C GLU A 439 -31.63 6.49 -17.33
N ILE A 440 -30.65 5.57 -17.22
CA ILE A 440 -29.73 5.17 -18.30
C ILE A 440 -30.34 4.04 -19.13
N LYS A 441 -31.09 4.40 -20.18
CA LYS A 441 -31.78 3.44 -21.07
C LYS A 441 -30.86 2.46 -21.81
N THR A 442 -29.68 2.92 -22.24
CA THR A 442 -28.69 2.11 -22.95
C THR A 442 -27.33 2.31 -22.29
N LEU A 443 -26.72 1.22 -21.84
CA LEU A 443 -25.40 1.22 -21.22
C LEU A 443 -24.47 0.30 -22.02
N ASP A 444 -23.52 0.89 -22.75
CA ASP A 444 -22.56 0.16 -23.58
C ASP A 444 -21.14 0.30 -23.02
N LEU A 445 -20.67 -0.79 -22.39
CA LEU A 445 -19.38 -0.92 -21.72
C LEU A 445 -18.45 -1.88 -22.50
N SER A 446 -18.75 -2.16 -23.77
CA SER A 446 -17.99 -3.08 -24.64
C SER A 446 -16.51 -2.71 -24.86
N GLN A 447 -16.06 -1.54 -24.40
CA GLN A 447 -14.68 -1.05 -24.49
C GLN A 447 -14.00 -0.91 -23.11
N CYS A 448 -14.72 -1.11 -22.01
CA CYS A 448 -14.20 -1.03 -20.64
C CYS A 448 -13.58 -2.38 -20.27
N GLN A 449 -12.42 -2.69 -20.86
CA GLN A 449 -11.79 -4.02 -20.76
C GLN A 449 -11.26 -4.34 -19.35
N ALA A 450 -10.95 -3.32 -18.55
CA ALA A 450 -10.53 -3.48 -17.15
C ALA A 450 -11.70 -3.67 -16.15
N LEU A 451 -12.96 -3.59 -16.60
CA LEU A 451 -14.12 -3.52 -15.71
C LEU A 451 -14.31 -4.80 -14.89
N SER A 452 -14.03 -4.70 -13.59
CA SER A 452 -14.18 -5.76 -12.58
C SER A 452 -15.49 -5.64 -11.80
N PHE A 453 -15.99 -4.43 -11.57
CA PHE A 453 -17.22 -4.16 -10.81
C PHE A 453 -18.21 -3.30 -11.60
N LEU A 454 -19.46 -3.76 -11.70
CA LEU A 454 -20.57 -2.96 -12.24
C LEU A 454 -21.78 -3.00 -11.31
N SER A 455 -22.25 -1.82 -10.90
CA SER A 455 -23.56 -1.63 -10.29
C SER A 455 -24.35 -0.54 -11.02
N ALA A 456 -25.54 -0.90 -11.49
CA ALA A 456 -26.48 -0.01 -12.18
C ALA A 456 -27.93 -0.37 -11.85
N ASN A 457 -28.22 -0.59 -10.57
CA ASN A 457 -29.55 -0.99 -10.10
C ASN A 457 -30.58 0.13 -10.26
N THR A 458 -31.83 -0.23 -10.59
CA THR A 458 -32.97 0.70 -10.71
C THR A 458 -32.68 1.86 -11.69
N CYS A 459 -32.08 1.56 -12.85
CA CYS A 459 -31.64 2.53 -13.86
C CYS A 459 -32.58 2.71 -15.07
N SER A 460 -33.69 1.96 -15.14
CA SER A 460 -34.56 1.88 -16.34
C SER A 460 -33.81 1.45 -17.62
N THR A 461 -32.76 0.63 -17.48
CA THR A 461 -31.92 0.17 -18.59
C THR A 461 -32.65 -0.88 -19.43
N GLU A 462 -32.87 -0.57 -20.71
CA GLU A 462 -33.49 -1.45 -21.71
C GLU A 462 -32.44 -2.30 -22.46
N THR A 463 -31.17 -1.91 -22.44
CA THR A 463 -30.07 -2.60 -23.14
C THR A 463 -28.74 -2.38 -22.41
N LEU A 464 -28.06 -3.48 -22.07
CA LEU A 464 -26.72 -3.51 -21.49
C LEU A 464 -25.77 -4.31 -22.40
N THR A 465 -24.63 -3.73 -22.76
CA THR A 465 -23.53 -4.42 -23.46
C THR A 465 -22.30 -4.48 -22.55
N LEU A 466 -21.86 -5.68 -22.20
CA LEU A 466 -20.67 -5.94 -21.38
C LEU A 466 -19.41 -6.13 -22.26
N PRO A 467 -18.19 -5.96 -21.73
CA PRO A 467 -16.95 -6.29 -22.44
C PRO A 467 -16.84 -7.80 -22.72
N GLU A 468 -16.49 -8.18 -23.96
CA GLU A 468 -16.35 -9.61 -24.35
C GLU A 468 -15.16 -10.31 -23.66
N SER A 469 -14.16 -9.52 -23.23
CA SER A 469 -12.96 -9.96 -22.51
C SER A 469 -12.66 -8.95 -21.40
N GLY A 470 -12.68 -9.38 -20.15
CA GLY A 470 -12.36 -8.58 -18.98
C GLY A 470 -12.63 -9.34 -17.68
N ASP A 471 -11.97 -8.93 -16.60
CA ASP A 471 -12.01 -9.59 -15.29
C ASP A 471 -13.24 -9.18 -14.46
N LEU A 472 -14.42 -9.15 -15.10
CA LEU A 472 -15.69 -8.81 -14.46
C LEU A 472 -16.01 -9.84 -13.37
N GLN A 473 -16.01 -9.36 -12.12
CA GLN A 473 -16.14 -10.13 -10.88
C GLN A 473 -17.53 -9.93 -10.24
N GLU A 474 -18.11 -8.74 -10.36
CA GLU A 474 -19.44 -8.45 -9.79
C GLU A 474 -20.32 -7.67 -10.78
N LEU A 475 -21.58 -8.10 -10.91
CA LEU A 475 -22.57 -7.55 -11.82
C LEU A 475 -23.92 -7.36 -11.12
N TYR A 476 -24.28 -6.12 -10.78
CA TYR A 476 -25.57 -5.73 -10.22
C TYR A 476 -26.33 -4.84 -11.21
N ILE A 477 -27.43 -5.35 -11.74
CA ILE A 477 -28.30 -4.68 -12.73
C ILE A 477 -29.78 -4.90 -12.38
N ALA A 478 -30.09 -5.03 -11.09
CA ALA A 478 -31.44 -5.29 -10.59
C ALA A 478 -32.42 -4.14 -10.89
N GLU A 479 -33.72 -4.45 -10.88
CA GLU A 479 -34.84 -3.52 -11.11
C GLU A 479 -34.76 -2.69 -12.41
N ASN A 480 -34.27 -3.28 -13.50
CA ASN A 480 -34.18 -2.66 -14.83
C ASN A 480 -35.25 -3.21 -15.82
N ASP A 481 -35.24 -2.68 -17.05
CA ASP A 481 -36.20 -3.00 -18.12
C ASP A 481 -35.60 -3.97 -19.17
N LEU A 482 -34.58 -4.75 -18.80
CA LEU A 482 -33.90 -5.68 -19.71
C LEU A 482 -34.87 -6.76 -20.20
N LYS A 483 -34.83 -7.06 -21.50
CA LYS A 483 -35.58 -8.16 -22.15
C LYS A 483 -34.72 -9.39 -22.42
N GLU A 484 -33.47 -9.14 -22.74
CA GLU A 484 -32.43 -10.12 -22.93
C GLU A 484 -31.11 -9.60 -22.37
N LEU A 485 -30.32 -10.50 -21.79
CA LEU A 485 -28.95 -10.22 -21.35
C LEU A 485 -28.06 -11.39 -21.77
N THR A 486 -26.88 -11.09 -22.31
CA THR A 486 -25.83 -12.09 -22.53
C THR A 486 -24.68 -11.75 -21.61
N ILE A 487 -24.39 -12.66 -20.69
CA ILE A 487 -23.21 -12.56 -19.82
C ILE A 487 -22.05 -13.24 -20.56
N PRO A 488 -20.93 -12.53 -20.83
CA PRO A 488 -19.74 -13.11 -21.42
C PRO A 488 -19.01 -14.00 -20.40
N ARG A 489 -18.09 -14.85 -20.86
CA ARG A 489 -17.33 -15.74 -19.96
C ARG A 489 -16.29 -14.94 -19.15
N ALA A 490 -16.72 -14.42 -18.01
CA ALA A 490 -15.93 -13.61 -17.08
C ALA A 490 -15.74 -14.29 -15.70
N GLY A 491 -14.87 -13.72 -14.87
CA GLY A 491 -14.48 -14.23 -13.55
C GLY A 491 -15.51 -14.05 -12.42
N LEU A 492 -16.79 -13.93 -12.75
CA LEU A 492 -17.87 -13.48 -11.86
C LEU A 492 -17.98 -14.31 -10.56
N PHE A 493 -17.94 -13.62 -9.42
CA PHE A 493 -18.34 -14.10 -8.10
C PHE A 493 -19.84 -13.85 -7.83
N ALA A 494 -20.38 -12.72 -8.32
CA ALA A 494 -21.75 -12.30 -8.04
C ALA A 494 -22.49 -11.80 -9.29
N ILE A 495 -23.74 -12.25 -9.44
CA ILE A 495 -24.70 -11.76 -10.44
C ILE A 495 -26.02 -11.44 -9.74
N ASP A 496 -26.50 -10.20 -9.85
CA ASP A 496 -27.88 -9.83 -9.56
C ASP A 496 -28.53 -9.14 -10.77
N VAL A 497 -29.56 -9.80 -11.32
CA VAL A 497 -30.42 -9.27 -12.39
C VAL A 497 -31.89 -9.20 -11.93
N SER A 498 -32.15 -9.35 -10.64
CA SER A 498 -33.50 -9.52 -10.09
C SER A 498 -34.43 -8.34 -10.37
N GLY A 499 -35.74 -8.60 -10.33
CA GLY A 499 -36.76 -7.58 -10.58
C GLY A 499 -36.82 -7.04 -12.02
N ASN A 500 -35.97 -7.53 -12.94
CA ASN A 500 -36.05 -7.25 -14.38
C ASN A 500 -37.27 -7.97 -14.98
N LYS A 501 -38.46 -7.40 -14.76
CA LYS A 501 -39.78 -8.01 -15.04
C LYS A 501 -40.07 -8.31 -16.52
N ALA A 502 -39.21 -7.82 -17.42
CA ALA A 502 -39.26 -8.09 -18.86
C ALA A 502 -38.23 -9.14 -19.35
N LEU A 503 -37.34 -9.63 -18.48
CA LEU A 503 -36.20 -10.48 -18.86
C LEU A 503 -36.66 -11.90 -19.18
N GLU A 504 -36.81 -12.21 -20.46
CA GLU A 504 -37.22 -13.54 -20.97
C GLU A 504 -36.02 -14.47 -21.20
N ARG A 505 -34.88 -13.89 -21.64
CA ARG A 505 -33.67 -14.63 -22.04
C ARG A 505 -32.41 -14.12 -21.34
N LEU A 506 -31.91 -14.91 -20.40
CA LEU A 506 -30.56 -14.77 -19.85
C LEU A 506 -29.66 -15.82 -20.51
N SER A 507 -28.67 -15.37 -21.30
CA SER A 507 -27.68 -16.23 -21.94
C SER A 507 -26.41 -16.31 -21.08
N MET A 508 -26.03 -17.51 -20.67
CA MET A 508 -24.83 -17.80 -19.88
C MET A 508 -24.13 -19.04 -20.45
N THR A 509 -22.80 -19.05 -20.51
CA THR A 509 -22.03 -20.23 -20.96
C THR A 509 -22.19 -21.39 -19.97
N SER A 510 -22.60 -22.57 -20.45
CA SER A 510 -22.64 -23.82 -19.67
C SER A 510 -21.27 -24.11 -19.04
N GLY A 511 -21.24 -24.35 -17.72
CA GLY A 511 -20.00 -24.49 -16.94
C GLY A 511 -18.99 -23.35 -17.12
N GLY A 512 -19.43 -22.13 -17.48
CA GLY A 512 -18.56 -21.03 -17.87
C GLY A 512 -17.85 -20.33 -16.70
N TYR A 513 -18.47 -20.36 -15.51
CA TYR A 513 -18.18 -19.48 -14.38
C TYR A 513 -17.67 -20.29 -13.18
N PRO A 514 -16.35 -20.45 -13.00
CA PRO A 514 -15.79 -21.25 -11.90
C PRO A 514 -15.85 -20.54 -10.55
N SER A 515 -15.81 -19.21 -10.54
CA SER A 515 -15.72 -18.38 -9.32
C SER A 515 -17.08 -18.09 -8.66
N LEU A 516 -18.18 -18.40 -9.34
CA LEU A 516 -19.51 -17.88 -9.03
C LEU A 516 -20.01 -18.38 -7.66
N MET A 517 -20.44 -17.45 -6.81
CA MET A 517 -20.93 -17.71 -5.45
C MET A 517 -22.41 -17.34 -5.28
N ILE A 518 -22.93 -16.35 -6.00
CA ILE A 518 -24.33 -15.93 -5.87
C ILE A 518 -24.93 -15.55 -7.22
N VAL A 519 -26.14 -16.03 -7.46
CA VAL A 519 -26.95 -15.73 -8.65
C VAL A 519 -28.36 -15.36 -8.22
N ASN A 520 -28.68 -14.07 -8.29
CA ASN A 520 -30.04 -13.59 -8.08
C ASN A 520 -30.70 -13.28 -9.43
N VAL A 521 -31.69 -14.10 -9.79
CA VAL A 521 -32.53 -13.97 -10.98
C VAL A 521 -34.01 -13.87 -10.59
N SER A 522 -34.33 -13.46 -9.37
CA SER A 522 -35.72 -13.44 -8.87
C SER A 522 -36.60 -12.41 -9.60
N ASP A 523 -37.91 -12.68 -9.66
CA ASP A 523 -38.93 -11.71 -10.12
C ASP A 523 -38.74 -11.18 -11.56
N CYS A 524 -38.02 -11.95 -12.38
CA CYS A 524 -37.86 -11.76 -13.82
C CYS A 524 -38.95 -12.50 -14.63
N HIS A 525 -38.84 -12.51 -15.96
CA HIS A 525 -39.76 -13.23 -16.85
C HIS A 525 -39.21 -14.59 -17.36
N LEU A 526 -38.26 -15.19 -16.65
CA LEU A 526 -37.51 -16.34 -17.17
C LEU A 526 -38.39 -17.58 -17.32
N SER A 527 -38.30 -18.21 -18.49
CA SER A 527 -38.95 -19.49 -18.80
C SER A 527 -38.33 -20.66 -18.01
N LYS A 528 -38.99 -21.83 -17.99
CA LYS A 528 -38.44 -23.08 -17.43
C LYS A 528 -37.02 -23.33 -17.98
N SER A 529 -36.87 -23.34 -19.30
CA SER A 529 -35.60 -23.58 -19.98
C SER A 529 -34.57 -22.44 -19.79
N SER A 530 -35.03 -21.20 -19.58
CA SER A 530 -34.14 -20.08 -19.25
C SER A 530 -33.51 -20.30 -17.86
N LEU A 531 -34.29 -20.73 -16.86
CA LEU A 531 -33.78 -21.04 -15.52
C LEU A 531 -32.89 -22.29 -15.50
N GLU A 532 -33.26 -23.34 -16.23
CA GLU A 532 -32.43 -24.56 -16.34
C GLU A 532 -31.09 -24.27 -17.02
N SER A 533 -31.04 -23.32 -17.95
CA SER A 533 -29.77 -22.82 -18.52
C SER A 533 -28.91 -22.06 -17.50
N VAL A 534 -29.51 -21.41 -16.50
CA VAL A 534 -28.77 -20.77 -15.39
C VAL A 534 -28.24 -21.84 -14.44
N TYR A 535 -29.07 -22.82 -14.06
CA TYR A 535 -28.67 -23.97 -13.24
C TYR A 535 -27.57 -24.81 -13.92
N ASP A 536 -27.57 -24.90 -15.25
CA ASP A 536 -26.49 -25.56 -15.99
C ASP A 536 -25.19 -24.73 -16.05
N SER A 537 -25.29 -23.41 -16.08
CA SER A 537 -24.12 -22.51 -16.17
C SER A 537 -23.18 -22.56 -14.95
N VAL A 538 -23.70 -22.89 -13.76
CA VAL A 538 -22.89 -23.02 -12.54
C VAL A 538 -22.08 -24.32 -12.50
N ARG A 539 -20.95 -24.30 -11.81
CA ARG A 539 -20.09 -25.46 -11.52
C ARG A 539 -20.28 -25.96 -10.09
N GLN A 540 -19.79 -27.16 -9.79
CA GLN A 540 -19.61 -27.61 -8.42
C GLN A 540 -18.61 -26.70 -7.68
N PRO A 541 -18.94 -26.16 -6.49
CA PRO A 541 -18.02 -25.35 -5.70
C PRO A 541 -16.77 -26.12 -5.26
N THR A 542 -15.59 -25.56 -5.52
CA THR A 542 -14.29 -26.07 -5.02
C THR A 542 -13.90 -25.46 -3.67
N ILE A 543 -14.51 -24.33 -3.32
CA ILE A 543 -14.27 -23.56 -2.10
C ILE A 543 -15.42 -23.84 -1.11
N PRO A 544 -15.16 -24.16 0.17
CA PRO A 544 -16.21 -24.43 1.16
C PRO A 544 -17.17 -23.26 1.41
N LYS A 545 -18.45 -23.59 1.65
CA LYS A 545 -19.53 -22.64 1.99
C LYS A 545 -19.31 -21.99 3.38
N ARG A 546 -18.46 -20.95 3.45
CA ARG A 546 -18.18 -20.16 4.67
C ARG A 546 -19.37 -19.34 5.18
N TYR A 547 -20.29 -18.95 4.28
CA TYR A 547 -21.48 -18.16 4.62
C TYR A 547 -22.75 -18.77 4.01
N SER A 548 -23.91 -18.54 4.65
CA SER A 548 -25.21 -19.06 4.18
C SER A 548 -25.58 -18.62 2.76
N TRP A 549 -25.16 -17.42 2.35
CA TRP A 549 -25.39 -16.86 1.01
C TRP A 549 -24.48 -17.45 -0.08
N MET A 550 -23.34 -18.06 0.25
CA MET A 550 -22.44 -18.64 -0.77
C MET A 550 -23.08 -19.86 -1.44
N TYR A 551 -22.84 -20.01 -2.74
CA TYR A 551 -23.43 -21.02 -3.62
C TYR A 551 -24.95 -21.03 -3.54
N THR A 552 -25.56 -19.85 -3.75
CA THR A 552 -27.01 -19.66 -3.68
C THR A 552 -27.58 -19.11 -4.99
N ILE A 553 -28.66 -19.74 -5.47
CA ILE A 553 -29.45 -19.27 -6.61
C ILE A 553 -30.86 -18.86 -6.13
N TYR A 554 -31.15 -17.56 -6.19
CA TYR A 554 -32.50 -17.02 -5.98
C TYR A 554 -33.23 -16.97 -7.32
N SER A 555 -34.29 -17.77 -7.47
CA SER A 555 -34.99 -17.94 -8.76
C SER A 555 -36.52 -17.91 -8.66
N TYR A 556 -37.07 -17.56 -7.50
CA TYR A 556 -38.49 -17.34 -7.28
C TYR A 556 -39.05 -16.18 -8.13
N GLY A 557 -40.38 -16.00 -8.12
CA GLY A 557 -41.07 -14.93 -8.87
C GLY A 557 -41.20 -15.15 -10.38
N ASN A 558 -40.34 -15.98 -11.00
CA ASN A 558 -40.35 -16.22 -12.44
C ASN A 558 -41.51 -17.14 -12.90
N PRO A 559 -42.01 -16.99 -14.14
CA PRO A 559 -42.96 -17.93 -14.76
C PRO A 559 -42.45 -19.38 -14.84
N GLY A 560 -41.12 -19.54 -14.90
CA GLY A 560 -40.43 -20.83 -14.95
C GLY A 560 -40.27 -21.56 -13.62
N SER A 561 -40.20 -20.86 -12.47
CA SER A 561 -39.59 -21.38 -11.22
C SER A 561 -40.14 -22.76 -10.86
N LYS A 562 -41.45 -22.86 -10.61
CA LYS A 562 -42.16 -24.08 -10.14
C LYS A 562 -42.23 -25.23 -11.17
N LYS A 563 -41.41 -25.18 -12.22
CA LYS A 563 -41.31 -26.18 -13.30
C LYS A 563 -39.86 -26.45 -13.73
N ALA A 564 -38.91 -25.60 -13.35
CA ALA A 564 -37.50 -25.76 -13.66
C ALA A 564 -36.87 -26.79 -12.71
N ASP A 565 -36.04 -27.68 -13.24
CA ASP A 565 -35.38 -28.71 -12.45
C ASP A 565 -34.19 -28.11 -11.70
N TYR A 566 -34.39 -27.79 -10.42
CA TYR A 566 -33.34 -27.22 -9.57
C TYR A 566 -32.25 -28.22 -9.18
N MET A 567 -32.46 -29.53 -9.37
CA MET A 567 -31.45 -30.54 -9.07
C MET A 567 -30.21 -30.37 -9.94
N ILE A 568 -30.36 -29.82 -11.16
CA ILE A 568 -29.24 -29.42 -12.05
C ILE A 568 -28.19 -28.54 -11.32
N ALA A 569 -28.59 -27.75 -10.31
CA ALA A 569 -27.69 -26.98 -9.46
C ALA A 569 -27.47 -27.62 -8.07
N VAL A 570 -28.47 -28.26 -7.46
CA VAL A 570 -28.33 -28.89 -6.13
C VAL A 570 -27.42 -30.13 -6.16
N ASP A 571 -27.43 -30.92 -7.24
CA ASP A 571 -26.47 -32.03 -7.46
C ASP A 571 -25.03 -31.51 -7.62
N LYS A 572 -24.87 -30.25 -8.05
CA LYS A 572 -23.61 -29.51 -8.04
C LYS A 572 -23.32 -28.84 -6.68
N GLY A 573 -24.07 -29.11 -5.63
CA GLY A 573 -23.86 -28.56 -4.29
C GLY A 573 -24.35 -27.12 -4.06
N TRP A 574 -25.18 -26.56 -4.96
CA TRP A 574 -25.77 -25.23 -4.75
C TRP A 574 -27.06 -25.29 -3.92
N THR A 575 -27.35 -24.20 -3.22
CA THR A 575 -28.64 -23.94 -2.56
C THR A 575 -29.55 -23.20 -3.55
N VAL A 576 -30.77 -23.68 -3.78
CA VAL A 576 -31.73 -23.04 -4.70
C VAL A 576 -33.01 -22.65 -3.94
N TYR A 577 -33.52 -21.45 -4.26
CA TYR A 577 -34.80 -20.95 -3.78
C TYR A 577 -35.71 -20.69 -4.99
N GLN A 578 -36.67 -21.60 -5.26
CA GLN A 578 -37.70 -21.43 -6.29
C GLN A 578 -39.01 -20.85 -5.74
N THR A 579 -39.20 -20.87 -4.42
CA THR A 579 -40.27 -20.17 -3.71
C THR A 579 -39.70 -19.07 -2.83
N SER A 580 -40.52 -18.08 -2.50
CA SER A 580 -40.14 -16.88 -1.75
C SER A 580 -40.08 -17.10 -0.23
N ASP A 581 -40.11 -18.35 0.22
CA ASP A 581 -40.19 -18.73 1.62
C ASP A 581 -38.75 -19.03 2.12
N GLU A 582 -38.45 -18.72 3.39
CA GLU A 582 -37.08 -18.73 3.93
C GLU A 582 -36.40 -20.12 3.99
N THR A 583 -37.12 -21.18 3.62
CA THR A 583 -36.65 -22.57 3.55
C THR A 583 -36.22 -22.95 2.14
N PRO A 584 -34.95 -23.36 1.90
CA PRO A 584 -34.52 -23.84 0.58
C PRO A 584 -35.20 -25.15 0.18
N ASP A 585 -35.34 -25.37 -1.13
CA ASP A 585 -36.00 -26.55 -1.71
C ASP A 585 -35.12 -27.81 -1.52
N THR A 586 -35.51 -28.73 -0.63
CA THR A 586 -34.59 -29.72 0.01
C THR A 586 -35.06 -31.19 0.07
N THR A 587 -36.08 -31.60 -0.69
CA THR A 587 -36.64 -32.98 -0.60
C THR A 587 -36.30 -33.88 -1.80
N PRO A 588 -35.29 -34.77 -1.71
CA PRO A 588 -34.98 -35.76 -2.75
C PRO A 588 -35.91 -36.99 -2.72
N LEU A 589 -35.96 -37.74 -3.84
CA LEU A 589 -36.67 -39.02 -3.97
C LEU A 589 -35.69 -40.19 -4.17
N ALA A 590 -35.35 -40.85 -3.07
CA ALA A 590 -34.52 -42.07 -2.97
C ALA A 590 -33.04 -41.94 -3.44
N PRO A 591 -32.09 -42.61 -2.77
CA PRO A 591 -30.71 -42.66 -3.22
C PRO A 591 -30.51 -43.77 -4.27
N ASP A 592 -30.12 -43.41 -5.48
CA ASP A 592 -29.30 -44.28 -6.33
C ASP A 592 -27.82 -44.07 -5.98
N THR A 593 -27.01 -45.12 -6.13
CA THR A 593 -25.62 -45.16 -5.67
C THR A 593 -24.69 -44.30 -6.53
N PRO A 594 -23.83 -43.44 -5.94
CA PRO A 594 -22.66 -42.91 -6.62
C PRO A 594 -21.67 -44.03 -6.96
N ASP A 595 -21.09 -44.00 -8.16
CA ASP A 595 -19.89 -44.78 -8.47
C ASP A 595 -18.67 -44.19 -7.75
N GLU A 596 -17.81 -45.03 -7.17
CA GLU A 596 -16.60 -44.60 -6.46
C GLU A 596 -15.50 -44.11 -7.43
N PRO A 597 -14.98 -42.86 -7.26
CA PRO A 597 -13.70 -42.49 -7.82
C PRO A 597 -12.61 -43.34 -7.14
N THR A 598 -11.95 -44.23 -7.89
CA THR A 598 -11.19 -45.34 -7.30
C THR A 598 -9.74 -44.99 -6.89
N GLU A 599 -9.42 -43.69 -6.74
CA GLU A 599 -8.12 -43.17 -6.32
C GLU A 599 -8.29 -42.02 -5.32
N LEU A 600 -7.40 -41.94 -4.32
CA LEU A 600 -7.37 -40.84 -3.35
C LEU A 600 -6.74 -39.59 -3.99
N PRO A 601 -7.21 -38.37 -3.67
CA PRO A 601 -6.63 -37.15 -4.22
C PRO A 601 -5.19 -36.96 -3.72
N LEU A 602 -4.30 -36.58 -4.64
CA LEU A 602 -2.90 -36.32 -4.33
C LEU A 602 -2.73 -35.08 -3.42
N PRO A 603 -1.80 -35.11 -2.44
CA PRO A 603 -1.52 -33.96 -1.59
C PRO A 603 -0.86 -32.85 -2.41
N ALA A 604 -0.94 -31.59 -1.94
CA ALA A 604 -0.35 -30.44 -2.63
C ALA A 604 1.16 -30.61 -2.96
N LEU A 605 1.87 -31.42 -2.16
CA LEU A 605 3.27 -31.80 -2.39
C LEU A 605 3.54 -32.41 -3.78
N ALA A 606 2.54 -33.04 -4.41
CA ALA A 606 2.67 -33.64 -5.74
C ALA A 606 2.90 -32.59 -6.83
N TYR A 607 2.36 -31.38 -6.64
CA TYR A 607 2.41 -30.28 -7.59
C TYR A 607 3.63 -29.38 -7.39
N VAL A 608 4.30 -29.45 -6.23
CA VAL A 608 5.61 -28.81 -6.02
C VAL A 608 6.60 -29.35 -7.07
N ALA A 609 7.35 -28.47 -7.74
CA ALA A 609 8.37 -28.89 -8.71
C ALA A 609 9.45 -29.76 -8.05
N GLU A 610 10.04 -30.69 -8.79
CA GLU A 610 11.07 -31.59 -8.24
C GLU A 610 12.36 -30.83 -7.89
N TYR A 611 12.73 -29.81 -8.67
CA TYR A 611 13.93 -28.98 -8.49
C TYR A 611 13.57 -27.49 -8.40
N ASN A 612 14.54 -26.67 -8.00
CA ASN A 612 14.42 -25.21 -8.00
C ASN A 612 14.56 -24.62 -9.42
N LEU A 613 14.06 -23.40 -9.62
CA LEU A 613 14.24 -22.62 -10.85
C LEU A 613 15.62 -21.94 -10.87
N MET A 614 16.22 -21.87 -12.05
CA MET A 614 17.49 -21.21 -12.34
C MET A 614 17.25 -19.84 -13.02
N PRO A 615 18.20 -18.88 -12.94
CA PRO A 615 18.05 -17.56 -13.56
C PRO A 615 17.90 -17.53 -15.10
N ASP A 616 18.17 -18.64 -15.80
CA ASP A 616 17.93 -18.80 -17.23
C ASP A 616 16.50 -19.27 -17.58
N GLY A 617 15.64 -19.46 -16.58
CA GLY A 617 14.28 -19.97 -16.74
C GLY A 617 14.17 -21.50 -16.80
N THR A 618 15.27 -22.25 -16.61
CA THR A 618 15.25 -23.72 -16.56
C THR A 618 15.14 -24.25 -15.13
N PHE A 619 14.76 -25.51 -14.97
CA PHE A 619 14.87 -26.20 -13.68
C PHE A 619 16.29 -26.71 -13.45
N ASN A 620 16.76 -26.59 -12.21
CA ASN A 620 18.04 -27.16 -11.78
C ASN A 620 18.04 -28.69 -11.91
N THR A 621 19.21 -29.31 -11.93
CA THR A 621 19.40 -30.77 -12.10
C THR A 621 19.97 -31.47 -10.86
N THR A 622 20.08 -30.74 -9.75
CA THR A 622 20.71 -31.18 -8.50
C THR A 622 19.97 -30.64 -7.28
N GLN A 623 19.95 -31.43 -6.20
CA GLN A 623 19.42 -31.03 -4.89
C GLN A 623 20.54 -30.57 -3.93
N LYS A 624 21.81 -30.52 -4.34
CA LYS A 624 22.88 -30.03 -3.45
C LYS A 624 22.70 -28.54 -3.20
N TRP A 625 22.67 -28.14 -1.93
CA TRP A 625 22.47 -26.75 -1.48
C TRP A 625 23.50 -25.78 -2.07
N SER A 626 24.76 -26.22 -2.18
CA SER A 626 25.89 -25.46 -2.75
C SER A 626 25.87 -25.34 -4.29
N GLN A 627 24.79 -25.82 -4.93
CA GLN A 627 24.57 -25.79 -6.39
C GLN A 627 23.20 -25.19 -6.74
N GLN A 628 22.62 -24.39 -5.84
CA GLN A 628 21.40 -23.63 -6.09
C GLN A 628 21.74 -22.18 -6.44
N GLU A 629 20.86 -21.55 -7.22
CA GLU A 629 20.93 -20.14 -7.60
C GLU A 629 19.78 -19.35 -6.97
N TYR A 630 19.90 -18.02 -6.98
CA TYR A 630 19.01 -17.10 -6.26
C TYR A 630 18.39 -16.10 -7.23
N LEU A 631 17.11 -15.77 -7.01
CA LEU A 631 16.40 -14.71 -7.73
C LEU A 631 15.70 -13.80 -6.73
N SER A 632 15.77 -12.48 -6.94
CA SER A 632 14.96 -11.52 -6.20
C SER A 632 13.49 -11.61 -6.63
N TYR A 633 12.61 -11.00 -5.83
CA TYR A 633 11.19 -10.90 -6.16
C TYR A 633 10.98 -10.27 -7.55
N ASP A 634 11.70 -9.19 -7.84
CA ASP A 634 11.53 -8.44 -9.08
C ASP A 634 11.91 -9.27 -10.31
N GLU A 635 13.08 -9.93 -10.26
CA GLU A 635 13.58 -10.81 -11.33
C GLU A 635 12.60 -11.96 -11.63
N VAL A 636 12.10 -12.66 -10.61
CA VAL A 636 11.18 -13.80 -10.83
C VAL A 636 9.79 -13.36 -11.29
N THR A 637 9.34 -12.14 -10.96
CA THR A 637 8.05 -11.62 -11.48
C THR A 637 8.13 -11.05 -12.90
N HIS A 638 9.33 -10.76 -13.40
CA HIS A 638 9.53 -10.26 -14.77
C HIS A 638 10.10 -11.32 -15.74
N MET A 639 10.56 -12.48 -15.25
CA MET A 639 11.01 -13.59 -16.10
C MET A 639 9.86 -14.45 -16.63
N THR A 640 10.07 -15.09 -17.79
CA THR A 640 9.16 -16.14 -18.27
C THR A 640 9.41 -17.43 -17.49
N LEU A 641 8.40 -17.91 -16.78
CA LEU A 641 8.46 -19.19 -16.06
C LEU A 641 8.26 -20.39 -17.03
N PRO A 642 8.71 -21.61 -16.66
CA PRO A 642 8.41 -22.83 -17.39
C PRO A 642 6.91 -23.04 -17.64
N GLU A 643 6.55 -23.53 -18.83
CA GLU A 643 5.15 -23.81 -19.19
C GLU A 643 4.52 -24.82 -18.22
N GLY A 644 3.36 -24.48 -17.67
CA GLY A 644 2.67 -25.29 -16.67
C GLY A 644 3.17 -25.10 -15.23
N TYR A 645 3.88 -24.01 -14.91
CA TYR A 645 4.36 -23.70 -13.56
C TYR A 645 4.22 -22.21 -13.19
N HIS A 646 3.98 -21.95 -11.91
CA HIS A 646 3.83 -20.62 -11.32
C HIS A 646 4.65 -20.46 -10.02
N LEU A 647 4.84 -19.20 -9.60
CA LEU A 647 5.40 -18.85 -8.29
C LEU A 647 4.30 -18.93 -7.22
N PRO A 648 4.36 -19.91 -6.28
CA PRO A 648 3.29 -20.17 -5.31
C PRO A 648 3.02 -19.00 -4.36
N SER A 649 1.75 -18.84 -3.99
CA SER A 649 1.31 -17.91 -2.95
C SER A 649 1.76 -18.36 -1.55
N ARG A 650 1.68 -17.46 -0.56
CA ARG A 650 1.82 -17.83 0.87
C ARG A 650 0.87 -18.98 1.24
N ALA A 651 -0.36 -18.96 0.75
CA ALA A 651 -1.36 -19.97 1.10
C ALA A 651 -1.08 -21.32 0.43
N GLU A 652 -0.47 -21.33 -0.75
CA GLU A 652 0.00 -22.55 -1.42
C GLU A 652 1.21 -23.14 -0.72
N PHE A 653 2.19 -22.29 -0.35
CA PHE A 653 3.29 -22.74 0.51
C PHE A 653 2.81 -23.17 1.91
N SER A 654 1.70 -22.62 2.41
CA SER A 654 1.05 -23.07 3.66
C SER A 654 0.44 -24.47 3.52
N ALA A 655 0.18 -24.95 2.30
CA ALA A 655 -0.17 -26.35 2.07
C ALA A 655 1.00 -27.29 2.36
N ILE A 656 2.24 -26.83 2.20
CA ILE A 656 3.46 -27.64 2.34
C ILE A 656 4.05 -27.49 3.75
N PHE A 657 4.25 -26.25 4.21
CA PHE A 657 4.79 -25.93 5.55
C PHE A 657 3.71 -25.32 6.46
N PRO A 658 3.77 -25.50 7.79
CA PRO A 658 2.84 -24.84 8.72
C PRO A 658 3.04 -23.32 8.76
N MET A 659 2.00 -22.54 9.06
CA MET A 659 2.17 -21.08 9.28
C MET A 659 2.99 -20.80 10.56
N ASN A 660 3.72 -19.67 10.63
CA ASN A 660 4.62 -19.30 11.77
C ASN A 660 4.00 -19.47 13.17
N LYS A 661 2.70 -19.17 13.31
CA LYS A 661 1.92 -19.36 14.55
C LYS A 661 1.86 -20.83 15.00
N PHE A 662 1.87 -21.76 14.04
CA PHE A 662 1.67 -23.20 14.23
C PHE A 662 2.93 -24.04 13.99
N LYS A 663 4.05 -23.40 13.61
CA LYS A 663 5.32 -24.03 13.23
C LYS A 663 5.74 -25.24 14.08
N VAL A 664 6.21 -26.27 13.38
CA VAL A 664 6.72 -27.50 14.00
C VAL A 664 8.22 -27.40 14.22
N TYR A 665 8.69 -28.16 15.19
CA TYR A 665 10.08 -28.17 15.62
C TYR A 665 10.73 -29.54 15.40
N PHE A 666 12.05 -29.52 15.25
CA PHE A 666 12.89 -30.69 15.00
C PHE A 666 13.78 -31.07 16.20
N ASN A 667 13.78 -30.21 17.22
CA ASN A 667 14.64 -30.26 18.41
C ASN A 667 13.87 -30.27 19.75
N GLN A 668 12.54 -30.44 19.72
CA GLN A 668 11.72 -30.52 20.93
C GLN A 668 10.41 -31.29 20.71
N ASN A 669 10.10 -32.16 21.66
CA ASN A 669 8.84 -32.91 21.69
C ASN A 669 7.64 -31.98 22.01
N SER A 670 6.71 -31.81 21.07
CA SER A 670 5.45 -31.10 21.31
C SER A 670 4.33 -31.54 20.37
N ILE A 671 3.10 -31.61 20.89
CA ILE A 671 1.90 -31.98 20.13
C ILE A 671 0.96 -30.77 20.07
N LYS A 672 0.38 -30.51 18.90
CA LYS A 672 -0.68 -29.53 18.67
C LYS A 672 -1.84 -30.25 17.96
N ARG A 673 -3.07 -30.02 18.39
CA ARG A 673 -4.29 -30.58 17.76
C ARG A 673 -5.14 -29.46 17.16
N ASP A 674 -5.89 -29.77 16.11
CA ASP A 674 -6.88 -28.89 15.47
C ASP A 674 -6.38 -27.45 15.24
N GLN A 675 -5.16 -27.29 14.74
CA GLN A 675 -4.64 -25.98 14.35
C GLN A 675 -5.32 -25.55 13.05
N THR A 676 -6.20 -24.55 13.12
CA THR A 676 -6.85 -23.97 11.93
C THR A 676 -5.85 -23.21 11.08
N GLU A 677 -5.60 -23.69 9.88
CA GLU A 677 -4.67 -23.12 8.90
C GLU A 677 -5.40 -22.72 7.62
N GLU A 678 -5.10 -21.53 7.10
CA GLU A 678 -5.56 -21.12 5.77
C GLU A 678 -4.57 -21.60 4.71
N ILE A 679 -5.04 -22.52 3.87
CA ILE A 679 -4.27 -23.32 2.93
C ILE A 679 -4.95 -23.28 1.55
N GLN A 680 -4.15 -23.20 0.50
CA GLN A 680 -4.57 -23.28 -0.89
C GLN A 680 -3.95 -24.54 -1.50
N LEU A 681 -4.74 -25.50 -1.97
CA LEU A 681 -4.19 -26.78 -2.49
C LEU A 681 -3.65 -26.66 -3.92
N SER A 682 -4.11 -25.66 -4.67
CA SER A 682 -3.57 -25.25 -5.98
C SER A 682 -4.06 -23.87 -6.38
N GLN A 683 -3.32 -23.22 -7.29
CA GLN A 683 -3.58 -21.89 -7.84
C GLN A 683 -5.04 -21.66 -8.32
N SER A 684 -5.68 -22.70 -8.86
CA SER A 684 -7.06 -22.70 -9.36
C SER A 684 -8.15 -22.81 -8.27
N GLU A 685 -7.76 -23.00 -7.01
CA GLU A 685 -8.63 -22.99 -5.84
C GLU A 685 -8.33 -21.74 -4.98
N SER A 686 -9.31 -21.19 -4.27
CA SER A 686 -9.03 -20.13 -3.29
C SER A 686 -8.58 -20.71 -1.93
N PRO A 687 -7.79 -19.97 -1.13
CA PRO A 687 -7.40 -20.40 0.21
C PRO A 687 -8.61 -20.71 1.12
N ARG A 688 -8.65 -21.92 1.67
CA ARG A 688 -9.69 -22.43 2.58
C ARG A 688 -9.09 -22.77 3.95
N GLU A 689 -9.92 -22.80 4.98
CA GLU A 689 -9.47 -23.27 6.30
C GLU A 689 -9.51 -24.80 6.36
N PHE A 690 -8.43 -25.40 6.84
CA PHE A 690 -8.37 -26.79 7.27
C PHE A 690 -7.87 -26.86 8.72
N LYS A 691 -8.07 -28.00 9.37
CA LYS A 691 -7.37 -28.34 10.62
C LYS A 691 -6.13 -29.19 10.32
N SER A 692 -5.06 -28.92 11.06
CA SER A 692 -3.85 -29.74 11.11
C SER A 692 -3.57 -30.17 12.56
N ASP A 693 -3.31 -31.46 12.78
CA ASP A 693 -2.60 -31.92 13.97
C ASP A 693 -1.11 -32.03 13.66
N TYR A 694 -0.25 -31.72 14.63
CA TYR A 694 1.20 -31.75 14.48
C TYR A 694 1.88 -32.38 15.69
N TYR A 695 2.88 -33.22 15.42
CA TYR A 695 3.79 -33.76 16.43
C TYR A 695 5.24 -33.43 16.05
N SER A 696 5.82 -32.47 16.75
CA SER A 696 7.26 -32.14 16.72
C SER A 696 8.03 -33.11 17.60
N THR A 697 9.22 -33.57 17.17
CA THR A 697 10.11 -34.41 18.00
C THR A 697 11.43 -33.69 18.29
N ASP A 698 12.31 -34.33 19.07
CA ASP A 698 13.72 -33.95 19.24
C ASP A 698 14.69 -34.80 18.39
N GLN A 699 14.17 -35.58 17.43
CA GLN A 699 14.93 -36.52 16.59
C GLN A 699 15.07 -36.06 15.13
N LEU A 700 15.11 -34.74 14.88
CA LEU A 700 15.18 -34.13 13.55
C LEU A 700 14.01 -34.48 12.59
N VAL A 701 12.90 -34.97 13.15
CA VAL A 701 11.67 -35.30 12.42
C VAL A 701 10.45 -34.66 13.06
N ALA A 702 9.48 -34.26 12.26
CA ALA A 702 8.15 -33.86 12.71
C ALA A 702 7.08 -34.52 11.83
N TYR A 703 5.89 -34.70 12.38
CA TYR A 703 4.75 -35.34 11.72
C TYR A 703 3.54 -34.40 11.71
N GLY A 704 2.69 -34.55 10.70
CA GLY A 704 1.44 -33.80 10.60
C GLY A 704 0.30 -34.65 10.05
N LEU A 705 -0.87 -34.59 10.68
CA LEU A 705 -2.13 -35.09 10.11
C LEU A 705 -2.88 -33.86 9.58
N ARG A 706 -2.77 -33.61 8.28
CA ARG A 706 -3.15 -32.34 7.64
C ARG A 706 -4.37 -32.48 6.74
N TYR A 707 -4.93 -31.32 6.41
CA TYR A 707 -6.12 -31.16 5.56
C TYR A 707 -7.37 -31.86 6.16
N LYS A 708 -7.49 -31.87 7.49
CA LYS A 708 -8.69 -32.35 8.19
C LYS A 708 -9.82 -31.34 7.99
N ASP A 709 -10.97 -31.80 7.52
CA ASP A 709 -12.23 -31.06 7.44
C ASP A 709 -13.42 -32.02 7.67
N ASP A 710 -14.65 -31.58 7.43
CA ASP A 710 -15.85 -32.39 7.70
C ASP A 710 -16.04 -33.56 6.70
N THR A 711 -15.32 -33.57 5.56
CA THR A 711 -15.33 -34.69 4.60
C THR A 711 -14.08 -35.57 4.71
N ASN A 712 -12.96 -35.01 5.16
CA ASN A 712 -11.62 -35.64 5.14
C ASN A 712 -11.20 -36.11 3.73
N GLU A 713 -11.74 -35.50 2.67
CA GLU A 713 -11.45 -35.83 1.27
C GLU A 713 -9.96 -35.73 0.94
N TYR A 714 -9.28 -34.71 1.46
CA TYR A 714 -7.85 -34.44 1.25
C TYR A 714 -6.96 -34.89 2.43
N LEU A 715 -7.53 -35.60 3.41
CA LEU A 715 -6.84 -35.99 4.64
C LEU A 715 -5.53 -36.70 4.31
N SER A 716 -4.42 -36.24 4.90
CA SER A 716 -3.10 -36.77 4.55
C SER A 716 -2.14 -36.82 5.74
N ALA A 717 -1.32 -37.87 5.75
CA ALA A 717 -0.19 -38.01 6.65
C ALA A 717 1.03 -37.28 6.07
N TRP A 718 1.76 -36.56 6.91
CA TRP A 718 2.96 -35.80 6.55
C TRP A 718 4.11 -36.15 7.48
N ARG A 719 5.32 -36.21 6.90
CA ARG A 719 6.58 -36.35 7.61
C ARG A 719 7.58 -35.34 7.08
N TYR A 720 8.18 -34.59 7.99
CA TYR A 720 9.19 -33.57 7.74
C TYR A 720 10.49 -34.04 8.37
N GLU A 721 11.49 -34.39 7.56
CA GLU A 721 12.77 -34.93 8.01
C GLU A 721 13.88 -33.94 7.67
N HIS A 722 14.52 -33.37 8.70
CA HIS A 722 15.68 -32.52 8.53
C HIS A 722 16.93 -33.41 8.40
N VAL A 723 17.44 -33.57 7.17
CA VAL A 723 18.54 -34.47 6.86
C VAL A 723 19.82 -33.68 6.59
N TYR A 724 20.92 -34.08 7.22
CA TYR A 724 22.25 -33.60 6.87
C TYR A 724 23.27 -34.75 6.90
N THR A 725 24.39 -34.57 6.20
CA THR A 725 25.54 -35.49 6.20
C THR A 725 26.85 -34.73 6.39
N GLU A 726 27.74 -35.27 7.21
CA GLU A 726 29.08 -34.70 7.44
C GLU A 726 30.13 -35.45 6.61
N THR A 727 31.08 -34.68 6.06
CA THR A 727 32.32 -35.17 5.46
C THR A 727 33.24 -35.79 6.52
N ALA A 728 34.27 -36.51 6.08
CA ALA A 728 35.26 -37.11 6.99
C ALA A 728 36.05 -36.08 7.83
N ASP A 729 36.05 -34.81 7.43
CA ASP A 729 36.73 -33.70 8.12
C ASP A 729 35.77 -32.89 9.03
N GLY A 730 34.46 -33.18 9.01
CA GLY A 730 33.44 -32.55 9.86
C GLY A 730 32.62 -31.42 9.21
N ASP A 731 32.97 -30.99 8.00
CA ASP A 731 32.17 -30.04 7.21
C ASP A 731 30.91 -30.74 6.64
N THR A 732 29.77 -30.05 6.51
CA THR A 732 28.54 -30.61 5.96
C THR A 732 28.62 -30.77 4.42
N ASP A 733 28.32 -31.96 3.90
CA ASP A 733 28.25 -32.27 2.45
C ASP A 733 26.86 -31.97 1.88
N GLU A 734 25.84 -32.64 2.41
CA GLU A 734 24.44 -32.44 2.02
C GLU A 734 23.60 -32.00 3.21
N GLU A 735 22.66 -31.09 2.96
CA GLU A 735 21.70 -30.63 3.94
C GLU A 735 20.41 -30.17 3.27
N TYR A 736 19.29 -30.72 3.72
CA TYR A 736 17.98 -30.52 3.12
C TYR A 736 16.84 -30.94 4.05
N LEU A 737 15.67 -30.32 3.87
CA LEU A 737 14.42 -30.85 4.38
C LEU A 737 13.86 -31.84 3.35
N ARG A 738 13.71 -33.11 3.74
CA ARG A 738 12.91 -34.09 3.01
C ARG A 738 11.48 -34.03 3.55
N VAL A 739 10.52 -33.77 2.68
CA VAL A 739 9.10 -33.82 3.00
C VAL A 739 8.51 -35.06 2.33
N THR A 740 7.74 -35.84 3.08
CA THR A 740 6.93 -36.96 2.58
C THR A 740 5.47 -36.70 2.92
N ALA A 741 4.57 -36.85 1.95
CA ALA A 741 3.13 -36.72 2.15
C ALA A 741 2.40 -37.91 1.50
N ARG A 742 1.41 -38.45 2.21
CA ARG A 742 0.64 -39.63 1.83
C ARG A 742 -0.86 -39.35 1.97
N PRO A 743 -1.68 -39.55 0.93
CA PRO A 743 -3.13 -39.56 1.08
C PRO A 743 -3.58 -40.57 2.14
N LEU A 744 -4.67 -40.25 2.84
CA LEU A 744 -5.38 -41.17 3.71
C LEU A 744 -6.82 -41.30 3.22
N PRO A 745 -7.48 -42.46 3.40
CA PRO A 745 -8.91 -42.55 3.16
C PRO A 745 -9.65 -41.66 4.17
N ALA A 746 -10.75 -41.04 3.75
CA ALA A 746 -11.61 -40.22 4.61
C ALA A 746 -12.14 -40.94 5.87
N THR A 747 -12.09 -42.28 5.88
CA THR A 747 -12.44 -43.16 7.01
C THR A 747 -11.30 -43.35 8.03
N PHE A 748 -10.12 -42.78 7.80
CA PHE A 748 -9.01 -42.83 8.76
C PHE A 748 -9.35 -42.07 10.05
N ASN A 749 -9.15 -42.73 11.18
CA ASN A 749 -9.57 -42.25 12.50
C ASN A 749 -8.45 -42.33 13.57
N GLY A 750 -7.19 -42.44 13.15
CA GLY A 750 -6.02 -42.37 14.03
C GLY A 750 -5.61 -40.93 14.35
N GLU A 751 -4.71 -40.79 15.32
CA GLU A 751 -4.12 -39.50 15.71
C GLU A 751 -2.73 -39.30 15.06
N VAL A 752 -2.15 -38.10 15.13
CA VAL A 752 -0.84 -37.81 14.52
C VAL A 752 0.30 -38.64 15.14
N GLU A 753 0.11 -39.15 16.35
CA GLU A 753 1.00 -40.11 17.01
C GLU A 753 1.01 -41.50 16.35
N ASP A 754 -0.10 -41.95 15.75
CA ASP A 754 -0.15 -43.26 15.05
C ASP A 754 0.72 -43.25 13.77
N ILE A 755 0.73 -42.11 13.06
CA ILE A 755 1.60 -41.88 11.90
C ILE A 755 3.04 -41.53 12.29
N ALA A 756 3.33 -41.26 13.57
CA ALA A 756 4.66 -40.93 14.08
C ALA A 756 5.52 -42.17 14.38
N THR A 757 5.31 -43.26 13.65
CA THR A 757 5.99 -44.54 13.84
C THR A 757 6.78 -44.94 12.58
N PRO A 758 7.96 -45.60 12.70
CA PRO A 758 8.67 -46.12 11.54
C PRO A 758 7.84 -47.12 10.73
N ASP A 759 7.05 -47.95 11.41
CA ASP A 759 6.24 -49.01 10.79
C ASP A 759 5.19 -48.44 9.81
N PHE A 760 4.51 -47.35 10.18
CA PHE A 760 3.54 -46.67 9.30
C PHE A 760 4.18 -46.27 7.96
N TRP A 761 5.37 -45.67 7.99
CA TRP A 761 6.06 -45.21 6.78
C TRP A 761 6.87 -46.31 6.08
N SER A 762 7.09 -47.47 6.70
CA SER A 762 7.73 -48.63 6.08
C SER A 762 6.81 -49.43 5.15
N SER A 763 5.51 -49.14 5.20
CA SER A 763 4.45 -49.81 4.44
C SER A 763 3.70 -48.81 3.55
N ASN A 764 2.97 -49.31 2.54
CA ASN A 764 2.13 -48.53 1.62
C ASN A 764 2.83 -47.36 0.90
N THR A 765 4.14 -47.47 0.66
CA THR A 765 4.98 -46.42 0.07
C THR A 765 4.68 -46.11 -1.40
N GLU A 766 3.86 -46.92 -2.07
CA GLU A 766 3.35 -46.69 -3.44
C GLU A 766 2.58 -45.35 -3.56
N GLN A 767 2.07 -44.82 -2.44
CA GLN A 767 1.32 -43.56 -2.36
C GLN A 767 2.11 -42.41 -1.71
N ASP A 768 3.40 -42.61 -1.41
CA ASP A 768 4.25 -41.57 -0.82
C ASP A 768 4.75 -40.58 -1.89
N VAL A 769 4.29 -39.33 -1.79
CA VAL A 769 4.90 -38.21 -2.51
C VAL A 769 6.10 -37.72 -1.69
N VAL A 770 7.26 -37.60 -2.33
CA VAL A 770 8.49 -37.08 -1.71
C VAL A 770 8.98 -35.84 -2.44
N ARG A 771 9.47 -34.83 -1.71
CA ARG A 771 10.22 -33.68 -2.24
C ARG A 771 11.40 -33.34 -1.35
N ILE A 772 12.46 -32.81 -1.98
CA ILE A 772 13.68 -32.36 -1.32
C ILE A 772 13.80 -30.84 -1.47
N PHE A 773 13.96 -30.16 -0.34
CA PHE A 773 14.16 -28.71 -0.25
C PHE A 773 15.58 -28.46 0.29
N PRO A 774 16.54 -27.98 -0.53
CA PRO A 774 17.92 -27.76 -0.09
C PRO A 774 18.06 -26.61 0.91
N ALA A 775 19.02 -26.75 1.84
CA ALA A 775 19.40 -25.71 2.80
C ALA A 775 20.34 -24.66 2.18
N ALA A 776 19.86 -23.99 1.12
CA ALA A 776 20.67 -23.11 0.29
C ALA A 776 20.83 -21.67 0.83
N GLY A 777 20.17 -21.30 1.93
CA GLY A 777 20.18 -19.93 2.42
C GLY A 777 19.45 -18.94 1.50
N PHE A 778 19.88 -17.67 1.56
CA PHE A 778 19.44 -16.57 0.69
C PHE A 778 20.56 -15.55 0.52
N PHE A 779 20.45 -14.64 -0.45
CA PHE A 779 21.47 -13.61 -0.73
C PHE A 779 20.93 -12.19 -0.50
N ALA A 780 21.60 -11.43 0.37
CA ALA A 780 21.28 -10.02 0.62
C ALA A 780 22.24 -9.09 -0.15
N PRO A 781 21.77 -8.05 -0.88
CA PRO A 781 22.64 -7.21 -1.73
C PRO A 781 23.77 -6.44 -1.04
N VAL A 782 23.74 -6.38 0.29
CA VAL A 782 24.75 -5.68 1.11
C VAL A 782 25.91 -6.61 1.52
N GLU A 783 25.78 -7.92 1.29
CA GLU A 783 26.76 -8.93 1.68
C GLU A 783 27.52 -9.52 0.49
N VAL A 784 28.78 -9.94 0.72
CA VAL A 784 29.68 -10.45 -0.34
C VAL A 784 29.50 -11.97 -0.54
N LYS A 785 28.58 -12.59 0.21
CA LYS A 785 28.23 -14.03 0.18
C LYS A 785 26.76 -14.21 0.58
N PRO A 786 26.08 -15.29 0.18
CA PRO A 786 24.80 -15.70 0.75
C PRO A 786 24.90 -15.98 2.26
N TYR A 787 23.78 -15.80 2.96
CA TYR A 787 23.60 -16.15 4.36
C TYR A 787 23.40 -17.67 4.50
N TYR A 788 24.52 -18.39 4.60
CA TYR A 788 24.56 -19.83 4.81
C TYR A 788 24.64 -20.15 6.31
N ASP A 789 23.48 -20.34 6.96
CA ASP A 789 23.38 -20.81 8.35
C ASP A 789 22.67 -22.19 8.42
N HIS A 790 22.93 -23.03 7.42
CA HIS A 790 22.36 -24.39 7.30
C HIS A 790 20.82 -24.45 7.17
N ASP A 791 20.22 -23.34 6.74
CA ASP A 791 18.78 -23.10 6.61
C ASP A 791 18.35 -22.99 5.13
N GLY A 792 17.07 -23.26 4.83
CA GLY A 792 16.49 -23.14 3.49
C GLY A 792 15.34 -22.14 3.45
N TYR A 793 15.43 -21.15 2.56
CA TYR A 793 14.45 -20.07 2.40
C TYR A 793 13.92 -20.02 0.96
N PHE A 794 12.59 -20.08 0.81
CA PHE A 794 11.92 -20.09 -0.49
C PHE A 794 11.00 -18.88 -0.65
N LEU A 795 11.06 -18.25 -1.82
CA LEU A 795 10.25 -17.08 -2.18
C LEU A 795 8.77 -17.46 -2.34
N THR A 796 7.86 -16.54 -2.01
CA THR A 796 6.44 -16.64 -2.38
C THR A 796 6.02 -15.42 -3.21
N SER A 797 4.96 -15.55 -4.02
CA SER A 797 4.37 -14.43 -4.76
C SER A 797 3.62 -13.42 -3.86
N THR A 798 3.51 -13.68 -2.55
CA THR A 798 2.72 -12.86 -1.62
C THR A 798 3.59 -11.87 -0.85
N LYS A 799 3.42 -10.57 -1.13
CA LYS A 799 4.03 -9.49 -0.34
C LYS A 799 3.42 -9.43 1.07
N TYR A 800 4.25 -9.14 2.07
CA TYR A 800 3.83 -8.90 3.46
C TYR A 800 3.58 -7.40 3.72
N ASN A 801 4.41 -6.53 3.14
CA ASN A 801 4.22 -5.08 3.10
C ASN A 801 5.11 -4.47 1.99
N LYS A 802 5.18 -3.12 1.89
CA LYS A 802 5.96 -2.41 0.86
C LYS A 802 7.46 -2.74 0.80
N ASN A 803 8.05 -3.33 1.85
CA ASN A 803 9.47 -3.67 1.94
C ASN A 803 9.75 -5.19 2.12
N LYS A 804 8.73 -6.01 2.40
CA LYS A 804 8.87 -7.42 2.82
C LYS A 804 7.89 -8.35 2.12
N MET A 805 8.27 -9.62 2.00
CA MET A 805 7.42 -10.70 1.50
C MET A 805 7.11 -11.74 2.58
N TYR A 806 6.24 -12.69 2.24
CA TYR A 806 6.22 -13.98 2.93
C TYR A 806 7.27 -14.92 2.31
N THR A 807 7.94 -15.69 3.17
CA THR A 807 8.96 -16.69 2.82
C THR A 807 8.59 -18.03 3.44
N ALA A 808 8.96 -19.12 2.79
CA ALA A 808 8.78 -20.48 3.30
C ALA A 808 10.14 -21.02 3.75
N ASP A 809 10.30 -21.21 5.06
CA ASP A 809 11.59 -21.23 5.75
C ASP A 809 11.72 -22.49 6.62
N PHE A 810 12.81 -23.24 6.46
CA PHE A 810 13.19 -24.31 7.37
C PHE A 810 14.61 -24.12 7.91
N THR A 811 14.81 -24.63 9.13
CA THR A 811 16.07 -24.59 9.88
C THR A 811 16.31 -25.94 10.56
N ARG A 812 17.51 -26.18 11.09
CA ARG A 812 17.80 -27.32 11.98
C ARG A 812 16.87 -27.42 13.20
N GLY A 813 16.16 -26.34 13.55
CA GLY A 813 15.23 -26.28 14.68
C GLY A 813 13.74 -26.32 14.34
N MET A 814 13.31 -25.85 13.17
CA MET A 814 11.89 -25.66 12.83
C MET A 814 11.61 -25.58 11.32
N VAL A 815 10.36 -25.78 10.90
CA VAL A 815 9.88 -25.43 9.54
C VAL A 815 8.58 -24.64 9.60
N HIS A 816 8.44 -23.61 8.75
CA HIS A 816 7.26 -22.74 8.68
C HIS A 816 7.15 -21.86 7.43
N VAL A 817 5.99 -21.24 7.23
CA VAL A 817 5.81 -20.03 6.40
C VAL A 817 5.83 -18.79 7.31
N GLY A 818 6.72 -17.84 7.03
CA GLY A 818 7.00 -16.65 7.85
C GLY A 818 6.99 -15.34 7.06
N SER A 819 7.13 -14.20 7.76
CA SER A 819 7.25 -12.86 7.17
C SER A 819 8.70 -12.33 7.30
N GLY A 820 9.63 -13.12 6.77
CA GLY A 820 11.08 -12.92 6.89
C GLY A 820 11.66 -11.95 5.85
N GLY A 821 11.73 -12.39 4.59
CA GLY A 821 12.56 -11.75 3.55
C GLY A 821 12.22 -10.30 3.18
N LEU A 822 13.24 -9.51 2.83
CA LEU A 822 13.08 -8.21 2.20
C LEU A 822 12.86 -8.38 0.70
N LEU A 823 12.13 -7.44 0.07
CA LEU A 823 11.93 -7.43 -1.39
C LEU A 823 13.24 -7.22 -2.18
N THR A 824 14.30 -6.78 -1.52
CA THR A 824 15.65 -6.59 -2.08
C THR A 824 16.49 -7.86 -2.10
N ASP A 825 16.12 -8.88 -1.33
CA ASP A 825 16.94 -10.07 -1.16
C ASP A 825 16.58 -11.13 -2.22
N SER A 826 17.57 -11.92 -2.64
CA SER A 826 17.41 -12.99 -3.63
C SER A 826 17.32 -14.35 -2.94
N PHE A 827 16.32 -15.15 -3.30
CA PHE A 827 15.96 -16.40 -2.63
C PHE A 827 16.00 -17.59 -3.59
N THR A 828 16.00 -18.80 -3.02
CA THR A 828 15.81 -20.02 -3.79
C THR A 828 14.36 -20.09 -4.28
N ILE A 829 14.15 -20.29 -5.59
CA ILE A 829 12.80 -20.33 -6.17
C ILE A 829 12.34 -21.79 -6.35
N ARG A 830 11.26 -22.17 -5.68
CA ARG A 830 10.58 -23.46 -5.89
C ARG A 830 9.18 -23.20 -6.47
N LEU A 831 9.04 -23.43 -7.77
CA LEU A 831 7.75 -23.29 -8.45
C LEU A 831 6.80 -24.43 -8.10
N PHE A 832 5.50 -24.16 -8.22
CA PHE A 832 4.44 -25.17 -8.17
C PHE A 832 3.88 -25.33 -9.59
N LYS A 833 3.38 -26.53 -9.88
CA LYS A 833 2.84 -26.91 -11.18
C LYS A 833 1.35 -26.57 -11.25
N ASP A 834 0.92 -26.07 -12.41
CA ASP A 834 -0.47 -25.82 -12.73
C ASP A 834 -1.28 -27.14 -12.72
N ARG A 835 -2.57 -27.05 -12.34
CA ARG A 835 -3.44 -28.20 -12.03
C ARG A 835 -4.62 -28.32 -12.99
#